data_AF-A0AAN6R714-F1
#
_entry.id   AF-A0AAN6R714-F1
#
_cell.length_a   1.000
_cell.length_b   1.000
_cell.length_c   1.000
_cell.angle_alpha   90.00
_cell.angle_beta   90.00
_cell.angle_gamma   90.00
#
_symmetry.space_group_name_H-M   'P 1'
#
loop_
_entity.id
_entity.type
_entity.pdbx_description
1 polymer ?
#
loop_
_entity_poly.entity_id
_entity_poly.type
_entity_poly.pdbx_seq_one_letter_code
_entity_poly.pdbx_strand_id
1 'polypeptide(L)'
;MNPNQLNPNRTPSPGRPLQGYQLEDNPYSQYGHLEMPSTDRLQDQPTYSVENINNSYGHNEAYEAAHPYRPSPIARTEYTISPEAHHDAYYTQPYQPTHSPNSDYEMPPYTQTPRPYQDDEVPILQQPDNALGPSPQLPVGYEDDEATVVPTPSPAPLRRWKTVKEVQLFNGNLVLDCPIPPKLLSQVNHAAPPERDEFTHMRYSAATCDPSEFYEERFTLRQRLFAKPRHTELFIVVTMYNEDDFLFARTMIGVFKNIEYMCSRTNSKTWGKEAWKKIVVCVVSDGRAKINPRTKAVLAGLGVYQDGIAKQQVNGKDVTAHIYEYTTQIGLELKGNQVQLKPRSGVPVQMLFCLKEKNQKKINSHRWFFQAFGRVLDPNICVLLDAGTKPGKDSIYQLWRAFDLEPMCGGACGEIKVMLEHGKKLINPLVATQNFEYKMSNILDKPLESAFGFISVLPGAFSAYRYVALQNDKNGQGPLEKYFAGEKMHGANAGIFTANMYLAEDRILCFEIVAKRNCQWILQYVKSANGETDVPDRMAEFILQRRRWLNGSFFATVYAITHFYQIWRSNHSASRKFMLVIEFIYQTINTLFAWFAIGNFFLVFHILTTSLGDADLLGNAGNILGIVFEWLYLATLLTCFILAMGNRPQGSNKFYMTMVYFWIGIMIYLTFAAIFITVKSIQKETSDQDFSLSSLFRNYQFFSMIVSLMSTYVVWIVASLLFFDPWHMVTCFLQYILLTPTYINVLNIYAFCNTHDITWGTKGDDKAEKLPSANLKPSGKVDVAIPQDDGDLNAQYEAELAKFASKPPKEVRAVTEEEKQEDYYKGFRSAVVLIWIFCNFALAAVVLSAVGLERIDPNSENDDQRSSIYMAVVLWSVAGLSLFRFIGAMWFLVVRMFRGV
;
A
#
# COMPACT_ATOMS: atom_id res chain seq x y z
N MET A 1 48.74 -47.32 8.64
CA MET A 1 48.61 -45.84 8.62
C MET A 1 47.74 -45.42 9.79
N ASN A 2 47.94 -44.21 10.32
CA ASN A 2 47.31 -43.75 11.56
C ASN A 2 45.90 -43.17 11.25
N PRO A 3 44.82 -43.59 11.95
CA PRO A 3 43.47 -43.05 11.72
C PRO A 3 43.31 -41.56 12.05
N ASN A 4 44.24 -40.94 12.79
CA ASN A 4 44.13 -39.56 13.26
C ASN A 4 44.71 -38.50 12.29
N GLN A 5 44.92 -38.82 11.01
CA GLN A 5 45.34 -37.83 9.99
C GLN A 5 44.18 -37.42 9.08
N LEU A 6 43.60 -36.26 9.37
CA LEU A 6 42.64 -35.58 8.49
C LEU A 6 43.37 -34.94 7.30
N ASN A 7 43.03 -35.37 6.08
CA ASN A 7 43.49 -34.74 4.84
C ASN A 7 42.60 -33.51 4.54
N PRO A 8 43.15 -32.28 4.45
CA PRO A 8 42.36 -31.05 4.34
C PRO A 8 41.58 -30.90 3.03
N ASN A 9 41.90 -31.66 1.98
CA ASN A 9 41.37 -31.44 0.63
C ASN A 9 40.16 -32.32 0.26
N ARG A 10 39.23 -32.58 1.21
CA ARG A 10 38.01 -33.37 0.94
C ARG A 10 36.72 -32.58 1.24
N THR A 11 36.02 -32.17 0.18
CA THR A 11 34.70 -31.54 0.26
C THR A 11 33.59 -32.56 0.61
N PRO A 12 32.52 -32.14 1.32
CA PRO A 12 31.46 -33.03 1.76
C PRO A 12 30.34 -33.21 0.71
N SER A 13 29.77 -34.42 0.65
CA SER A 13 28.58 -34.75 -0.13
C SER A 13 27.28 -34.47 0.66
N PRO A 14 26.21 -33.95 0.04
CA PRO A 14 24.96 -33.65 0.74
C PRO A 14 24.25 -34.94 1.18
N GLY A 15 23.93 -35.07 2.48
CA GLY A 15 23.18 -36.22 2.98
C GLY A 15 23.29 -36.55 4.48
N ARG A 16 24.18 -35.90 5.24
CA ARG A 16 24.28 -36.06 6.70
C ARG A 16 24.51 -34.70 7.40
N PRO A 17 23.66 -34.29 8.36
CA PRO A 17 23.99 -33.24 9.31
C PRO A 17 25.14 -33.69 10.23
N LEU A 18 25.98 -32.76 10.66
CA LEU A 18 26.96 -33.03 11.72
C LEU A 18 26.23 -33.20 13.06
N GLN A 19 26.73 -34.10 13.90
CA GLN A 19 26.27 -34.21 15.29
C GLN A 19 26.66 -32.95 16.07
N GLY A 20 25.81 -32.55 17.03
CA GLY A 20 26.04 -31.35 17.84
C GLY A 20 27.26 -31.50 18.76
N TYR A 21 27.82 -30.35 19.17
CA TYR A 21 28.86 -30.29 20.20
C TYR A 21 28.35 -30.96 21.49
N GLN A 22 29.02 -32.03 21.90
CA GLN A 22 28.84 -32.66 23.19
C GLN A 22 29.92 -32.11 24.12
N LEU A 23 29.52 -31.34 25.13
CA LEU A 23 30.43 -30.84 26.16
C LEU A 23 30.91 -31.99 27.05
N GLU A 24 32.15 -31.93 27.50
CA GLU A 24 32.73 -32.92 28.40
C GLU A 24 32.27 -32.67 29.85
N ASP A 25 31.68 -33.68 30.48
CA ASP A 25 31.37 -33.65 31.92
C ASP A 25 32.66 -33.80 32.73
N ASN A 26 33.11 -32.70 33.37
CA ASN A 26 34.23 -32.73 34.31
C ASN A 26 33.78 -32.28 35.71
N PRO A 27 33.40 -33.21 36.60
CA PRO A 27 32.69 -32.89 37.83
C PRO A 27 33.62 -32.61 39.01
N TYR A 28 34.33 -31.46 39.03
CA TYR A 28 34.86 -30.83 40.28
C TYR A 28 35.28 -29.36 40.09
N SER A 29 34.30 -28.45 39.94
CA SER A 29 34.53 -27.02 40.25
C SER A 29 33.24 -26.36 40.77
N GLN A 30 33.28 -25.87 42.00
CA GLN A 30 32.11 -25.31 42.70
C GLN A 30 31.90 -23.82 42.36
N TYR A 31 31.61 -23.53 41.08
CA TYR A 31 31.12 -22.22 40.70
C TYR A 31 29.63 -22.09 41.05
N GLY A 32 29.24 -20.96 41.62
CA GLY A 32 27.84 -20.67 41.96
C GLY A 32 26.96 -20.64 40.71
N HIS A 33 25.65 -20.85 40.89
CA HIS A 33 24.68 -20.81 39.80
C HIS A 33 24.75 -19.49 39.03
N LEU A 34 25.34 -19.53 37.84
CA LEU A 34 24.99 -18.61 36.77
C LEU A 34 23.56 -18.96 36.35
N GLU A 35 22.59 -18.19 36.83
CA GLU A 35 21.30 -18.13 36.15
C GLU A 35 21.55 -17.72 34.70
N MET A 36 21.25 -18.63 33.76
CA MET A 36 21.18 -18.23 32.36
C MET A 36 20.07 -17.17 32.25
N PRO A 37 20.39 -15.93 31.83
CA PRO A 37 19.40 -14.86 31.79
C PRO A 37 18.24 -15.28 30.89
N SER A 38 17.01 -14.98 31.31
CA SER A 38 15.81 -15.41 30.59
C SER A 38 15.84 -14.92 29.14
N THR A 39 15.40 -15.77 28.21
CA THR A 39 15.65 -15.64 26.76
C THR A 39 15.01 -14.43 26.09
N ASP A 40 14.24 -13.63 26.83
CA ASP A 40 13.51 -12.45 26.38
C ASP A 40 13.93 -11.16 27.12
N ARG A 41 15.05 -11.13 27.86
CA ARG A 41 15.61 -9.87 28.38
C ARG A 41 16.05 -8.95 27.23
N LEU A 42 15.70 -7.67 27.35
CA LEU A 42 16.07 -6.60 26.42
C LEU A 42 17.43 -5.97 26.83
N GLN A 43 18.15 -5.40 25.88
CA GLN A 43 19.29 -4.52 26.18
C GLN A 43 18.85 -3.22 26.87
N ASP A 44 19.69 -2.73 27.79
CA ASP A 44 19.52 -1.45 28.47
C ASP A 44 19.55 -0.28 27.48
N GLN A 45 18.73 0.74 27.74
CA GLN A 45 18.51 1.88 26.85
C GLN A 45 18.24 3.18 27.65
N PRO A 46 18.44 4.36 27.02
CA PRO A 46 18.12 5.64 27.65
C PRO A 46 16.64 5.72 28.06
N THR A 47 16.44 6.00 29.35
CA THR A 47 15.12 6.10 30.01
C THR A 47 15.03 7.41 30.77
N TYR A 48 13.84 7.75 31.26
CA TYR A 48 13.67 8.91 32.15
C TYR A 48 12.68 8.59 33.27
N SER A 49 12.86 9.21 34.43
CA SER A 49 11.92 9.11 35.54
C SER A 49 10.68 9.96 35.31
N VAL A 50 9.53 9.46 35.79
CA VAL A 50 8.26 10.18 35.89
C VAL A 50 7.90 10.20 37.37
N GLU A 51 7.59 11.37 37.91
CA GLU A 51 7.25 11.48 39.33
C GLU A 51 5.93 10.72 39.63
N ASN A 52 5.78 10.24 40.86
CA ASN A 52 4.67 9.39 41.34
C ASN A 52 4.56 7.96 40.75
N ILE A 53 5.21 7.64 39.63
CA ILE A 53 5.30 6.25 39.13
C ILE A 53 6.33 5.44 39.95
N ASN A 54 5.87 4.40 40.66
CA ASN A 54 6.73 3.47 41.39
C ASN A 54 7.84 2.87 40.50
N ASN A 55 9.07 2.90 41.00
CA ASN A 55 10.30 2.44 40.32
C ASN A 55 10.57 3.09 38.95
N SER A 56 10.14 4.33 38.71
CA SER A 56 10.62 5.12 37.56
C SER A 56 12.05 5.67 37.75
N TYR A 57 12.60 5.59 38.96
CA TYR A 57 13.93 6.09 39.33
C TYR A 57 15.00 4.99 39.23
N GLY A 58 16.23 5.36 38.88
CA GLY A 58 17.43 4.50 38.96
C GLY A 58 17.92 3.83 37.67
N HIS A 59 17.09 3.71 36.62
CA HIS A 59 17.51 2.93 35.42
C HIS A 59 18.28 3.70 34.35
N ASN A 60 18.09 5.02 34.22
CA ASN A 60 18.97 5.83 33.35
C ASN A 60 20.40 5.88 33.90
N GLU A 61 20.56 5.87 35.24
CA GLU A 61 21.86 5.79 35.91
C GLU A 61 22.59 4.47 35.58
N ALA A 62 21.87 3.35 35.45
CA ALA A 62 22.46 2.08 35.03
C ALA A 62 22.97 2.11 33.58
N TYR A 63 22.21 2.69 32.65
CA TYR A 63 22.66 2.86 31.26
C TYR A 63 23.85 3.84 31.16
N GLU A 64 23.81 4.97 31.88
CA GLU A 64 24.90 5.95 31.91
C GLU A 64 26.17 5.39 32.59
N ALA A 65 26.04 4.53 33.60
CA ALA A 65 27.17 3.84 34.23
C ALA A 65 27.80 2.78 33.31
N ALA A 66 26.99 2.11 32.47
CA ALA A 66 27.48 1.18 31.45
C ALA A 66 28.10 1.90 30.23
N HIS A 67 27.57 3.08 29.87
CA HIS A 67 27.97 3.85 28.69
C HIS A 67 28.42 5.29 29.04
N PRO A 68 29.43 5.48 29.91
CA PRO A 68 29.83 6.81 30.37
C PRO A 68 30.37 7.65 29.20
N TYR A 69 29.77 8.82 28.99
CA TYR A 69 30.16 9.74 27.92
C TYR A 69 31.60 10.23 28.12
N ARG A 70 32.51 9.78 27.24
CA ARG A 70 33.88 10.27 27.16
C ARG A 70 33.95 11.37 26.11
N PRO A 71 34.13 12.65 26.47
CA PRO A 71 34.40 13.70 25.47
C PRO A 71 35.76 13.41 24.84
N SER A 72 35.77 12.94 23.58
CA SER A 72 37.01 12.63 22.87
C SER A 72 37.60 13.91 22.27
N PRO A 73 38.76 14.41 22.74
CA PRO A 73 39.53 15.35 21.94
C PRO A 73 40.07 14.62 20.71
N ILE A 74 40.13 15.33 19.57
CA ILE A 74 40.62 14.84 18.27
C ILE A 74 39.73 13.75 17.65
N ALA A 75 39.08 14.09 16.54
CA ALA A 75 38.58 13.09 15.61
C ALA A 75 39.76 12.51 14.80
N ARG A 76 39.92 11.18 14.84
CA ARG A 76 40.64 10.44 13.80
C ARG A 76 39.68 9.46 13.14
N THR A 77 39.59 9.57 11.82
CA THR A 77 39.01 8.56 10.93
C THR A 77 39.84 7.25 10.97
N GLU A 78 39.34 6.23 10.28
CA GLU A 78 39.92 4.87 10.16
C GLU A 78 39.65 3.94 11.36
N TYR A 79 38.46 3.33 11.35
CA TYR A 79 38.24 1.89 11.56
C TYR A 79 36.79 1.52 11.22
N THR A 80 36.41 1.69 9.95
CA THR A 80 35.12 1.25 9.42
C THR A 80 35.14 -0.26 9.18
N ILE A 81 34.64 -1.02 10.15
CA ILE A 81 34.31 -2.44 9.95
C ILE A 81 33.12 -2.52 8.98
N SER A 82 33.37 -2.98 7.76
CA SER A 82 32.31 -3.28 6.76
C SER A 82 31.44 -4.44 7.27
N PRO A 83 30.12 -4.24 7.46
CA PRO A 83 29.22 -5.32 7.86
C PRO A 83 29.07 -6.42 6.80
N GLU A 84 29.36 -6.12 5.53
CA GLU A 84 29.30 -7.07 4.41
C GLU A 84 30.30 -8.22 4.56
N ALA A 85 31.42 -8.00 5.27
CA ALA A 85 32.55 -8.94 5.39
C ALA A 85 32.23 -10.30 6.02
N HIS A 86 31.02 -10.49 6.58
CA HIS A 86 30.58 -11.74 7.20
C HIS A 86 29.52 -12.52 6.41
N HIS A 87 29.11 -12.07 5.21
CA HIS A 87 27.92 -12.64 4.55
C HIS A 87 28.17 -13.68 3.44
N ASP A 88 29.41 -13.85 2.97
CA ASP A 88 29.73 -14.73 1.83
C ASP A 88 30.13 -16.16 2.24
N ALA A 89 29.14 -17.06 2.26
CA ALA A 89 29.36 -18.53 2.35
C ALA A 89 29.61 -19.20 0.97
N TYR A 90 29.62 -18.42 -0.12
CA TYR A 90 29.70 -18.91 -1.51
C TYR A 90 30.56 -18.01 -2.40
N TYR A 91 31.85 -17.83 -2.07
CA TYR A 91 32.80 -17.22 -3.00
C TYR A 91 34.16 -17.91 -3.03
N THR A 92 34.60 -18.32 -4.21
CA THR A 92 35.96 -18.77 -4.50
C THR A 92 36.79 -17.58 -5.00
N GLN A 93 37.88 -17.25 -4.32
CA GLN A 93 38.73 -16.10 -4.64
C GLN A 93 39.39 -16.23 -6.03
N PRO A 94 39.35 -15.18 -6.88
CA PRO A 94 40.25 -15.07 -8.03
C PRO A 94 41.70 -14.85 -7.59
N TYR A 95 42.65 -15.45 -8.31
CA TYR A 95 44.08 -15.26 -8.03
C TYR A 95 44.60 -13.93 -8.58
N GLN A 96 45.24 -13.12 -7.73
CA GLN A 96 46.07 -11.99 -8.13
C GLN A 96 47.41 -12.03 -7.37
N PRO A 97 48.55 -11.71 -8.01
CA PRO A 97 49.88 -11.83 -7.41
C PRO A 97 50.23 -10.66 -6.48
N THR A 98 50.92 -10.96 -5.39
CA THR A 98 51.46 -9.99 -4.43
C THR A 98 52.73 -9.31 -4.96
N HIS A 99 52.83 -7.99 -4.84
CA HIS A 99 54.11 -7.27 -4.92
C HIS A 99 54.68 -7.02 -3.51
N SER A 100 56.01 -7.13 -3.39
CA SER A 100 56.76 -7.02 -2.13
C SER A 100 57.26 -5.60 -1.84
N PRO A 101 57.40 -5.19 -0.56
CA PRO A 101 57.96 -3.91 -0.17
C PRO A 101 59.50 -3.91 -0.07
N ASN A 102 60.11 -2.78 -0.39
CA ASN A 102 61.44 -2.29 0.02
C ASN A 102 61.42 -0.76 -0.18
N SER A 103 61.64 0.02 0.88
CA SER A 103 62.86 0.80 1.15
C SER A 103 62.89 2.16 0.38
N ASP A 104 63.51 3.25 0.83
CA ASP A 104 64.72 3.44 1.66
C ASP A 104 64.56 4.43 2.86
N TYR A 105 65.70 4.90 3.39
CA TYR A 105 65.94 5.61 4.66
C TYR A 105 65.86 7.15 4.60
N GLU A 106 65.70 7.82 5.75
CA GLU A 106 66.74 8.71 6.36
C GLU A 106 66.38 9.14 7.81
N MET A 107 67.29 9.83 8.54
CA MET A 107 67.24 10.04 10.01
C MET A 107 67.58 11.50 10.47
N PRO A 108 67.09 11.98 11.64
CA PRO A 108 67.20 13.37 12.14
C PRO A 108 68.39 13.61 13.11
N PRO A 109 68.67 14.87 13.55
CA PRO A 109 68.63 15.13 15.01
C PRO A 109 68.37 16.59 15.51
N TYR A 110 68.30 16.74 16.85
CA TYR A 110 68.62 17.89 17.75
C TYR A 110 67.78 19.21 17.85
N THR A 111 66.90 19.24 18.87
CA THR A 111 66.74 20.22 20.00
C THR A 111 67.03 21.73 19.86
N GLN A 112 66.16 22.59 20.46
CA GLN A 112 66.34 23.23 21.80
C GLN A 112 65.17 24.16 22.21
N THR A 113 65.12 24.58 23.48
CA THR A 113 64.12 25.50 24.11
C THR A 113 64.77 26.82 24.57
N PRO A 114 63.99 27.92 24.65
CA PRO A 114 63.97 28.69 25.92
C PRO A 114 62.59 29.27 26.33
N ARG A 115 62.54 29.86 27.54
CA ARG A 115 61.41 30.66 28.12
C ARG A 115 61.82 32.17 28.21
N PRO A 116 61.22 33.03 29.08
CA PRO A 116 60.00 33.83 28.85
C PRO A 116 60.25 35.35 29.06
N TYR A 117 59.22 36.22 28.99
CA TYR A 117 59.17 37.46 29.81
C TYR A 117 57.74 38.02 30.03
N GLN A 118 57.64 38.89 31.03
CA GLN A 118 56.53 39.74 31.52
C GLN A 118 56.50 41.12 30.81
N ASP A 119 55.70 42.17 31.10
CA ASP A 119 54.64 42.60 32.08
C ASP A 119 53.89 43.80 31.38
N ASP A 120 52.84 44.49 31.85
CA ASP A 120 51.73 44.37 32.83
C ASP A 120 50.76 45.57 32.53
N GLU A 121 49.53 45.62 33.09
CA GLU A 121 48.86 46.89 33.49
C GLU A 121 47.52 46.67 34.23
N VAL A 122 47.40 47.18 35.48
CA VAL A 122 46.15 47.25 36.26
C VAL A 122 46.15 48.50 37.17
N PRO A 123 44.99 49.16 37.39
CA PRO A 123 44.71 49.73 38.72
C PRO A 123 43.35 49.28 39.32
N ILE A 124 43.31 49.21 40.64
CA ILE A 124 42.16 48.80 41.48
C ILE A 124 41.77 49.98 42.39
N LEU A 125 40.46 50.20 42.67
CA LEU A 125 39.96 50.53 44.03
C LEU A 125 38.41 50.56 44.14
N GLN A 126 37.92 50.77 45.37
CA GLN A 126 36.63 50.29 45.89
C GLN A 126 35.53 51.38 46.06
N GLN A 127 34.33 50.89 46.42
CA GLN A 127 33.14 51.49 47.07
C GLN A 127 33.39 52.58 48.17
N PRO A 128 32.37 53.27 48.77
CA PRO A 128 30.89 53.10 48.70
C PRO A 128 30.03 54.40 48.60
N ASP A 129 28.70 54.26 48.82
CA ASP A 129 27.78 55.14 49.59
C ASP A 129 26.85 56.24 48.97
N ASN A 130 25.54 55.97 49.13
CA ASN A 130 24.44 56.79 49.69
C ASN A 130 23.79 58.05 49.01
N ALA A 131 22.47 57.88 48.76
CA ALA A 131 21.34 58.72 49.23
C ALA A 131 20.75 59.91 48.42
N LEU A 132 19.42 60.10 48.59
CA LEU A 132 18.55 61.24 48.20
C LEU A 132 18.34 61.44 46.66
N GLY A 133 17.29 62.11 46.16
CA GLY A 133 16.12 62.79 46.76
C GLY A 133 15.05 63.16 45.68
N PRO A 134 13.84 63.67 46.02
CA PRO A 134 12.64 63.27 45.25
C PRO A 134 11.62 64.36 44.80
N SER A 135 10.68 63.95 43.92
CA SER A 135 9.30 64.45 43.73
C SER A 135 9.09 65.79 42.93
N PRO A 136 7.88 66.43 42.87
CA PRO A 136 6.87 66.14 41.82
C PRO A 136 6.14 67.38 41.22
N GLN A 137 5.24 67.22 40.22
CA GLN A 137 4.00 68.06 40.08
C GLN A 137 2.99 67.69 38.96
N LEU A 138 1.81 67.16 39.35
CA LEU A 138 0.43 67.71 39.14
C LEU A 138 -0.11 67.97 37.67
N PRO A 139 -1.40 68.33 37.42
CA PRO A 139 -2.41 67.34 36.98
C PRO A 139 -3.51 67.82 35.97
N VAL A 140 -4.65 67.09 35.94
CA VAL A 140 -6.02 67.45 35.49
C VAL A 140 -6.43 67.16 34.02
N GLY A 141 -7.53 66.41 33.90
CA GLY A 141 -8.41 66.28 32.73
C GLY A 141 -9.60 65.37 33.10
N TYR A 142 -10.83 65.88 33.05
CA TYR A 142 -12.07 65.15 33.37
C TYR A 142 -12.81 64.73 32.08
N GLU A 143 -13.55 63.61 32.10
CA GLU A 143 -15.03 63.59 31.98
C GLU A 143 -15.59 62.14 31.91
N ASP A 144 -16.39 61.81 32.94
CA ASP A 144 -17.59 60.96 33.10
C ASP A 144 -17.87 59.61 32.38
N ASP A 145 -18.46 58.72 33.20
CA ASP A 145 -19.44 57.64 32.96
C ASP A 145 -19.29 56.59 31.83
N GLU A 146 -19.08 55.33 32.25
CA GLU A 146 -20.15 54.31 32.21
C GLU A 146 -19.91 53.16 33.22
N ALA A 147 -20.99 52.64 33.84
CA ALA A 147 -20.91 51.66 34.93
C ALA A 147 -20.68 50.22 34.42
N THR A 148 -19.43 49.77 34.40
CA THR A 148 -19.06 48.43 33.93
C THR A 148 -19.39 47.31 34.94
N VAL A 149 -20.32 46.42 34.56
CA VAL A 149 -20.56 45.17 35.28
C VAL A 149 -19.35 44.24 35.09
N VAL A 150 -18.54 44.10 36.14
CA VAL A 150 -17.33 43.25 36.12
C VAL A 150 -17.74 41.76 36.01
N PRO A 151 -17.37 41.05 34.92
CA PRO A 151 -17.55 39.61 34.85
C PRO A 151 -16.64 38.93 35.87
N THR A 152 -17.14 37.92 36.59
CA THR A 152 -16.31 37.13 37.50
C THR A 152 -15.13 36.53 36.72
N PRO A 153 -13.87 36.70 37.17
CA PRO A 153 -12.72 36.22 36.42
C PRO A 153 -12.83 34.70 36.24
N SER A 154 -12.87 34.26 34.97
CA SER A 154 -12.76 32.84 34.64
C SER A 154 -11.45 32.30 35.22
N PRO A 155 -11.42 31.08 35.79
CA PRO A 155 -10.23 30.54 36.41
C PRO A 155 -9.08 30.53 35.41
N ALA A 156 -7.99 31.23 35.74
CA ALA A 156 -6.86 31.39 34.83
C ALA A 156 -6.29 30.01 34.45
N PRO A 157 -6.01 29.76 33.16
CA PRO A 157 -5.49 28.46 32.74
C PRO A 157 -4.14 28.20 33.42
N LEU A 158 -4.06 27.11 34.18
CA LEU A 158 -2.88 26.70 34.92
C LEU A 158 -1.68 26.57 33.97
N ARG A 159 -0.76 27.54 34.04
CA ARG A 159 0.54 27.48 33.35
C ARG A 159 1.45 26.44 34.02
N ARG A 160 1.15 25.15 33.80
CA ARG A 160 2.06 24.05 34.16
C ARG A 160 3.39 24.23 33.44
N TRP A 161 4.48 24.34 34.19
CA TRP A 161 5.83 24.36 33.63
C TRP A 161 6.18 22.97 33.08
N LYS A 162 6.65 22.92 31.83
CA LYS A 162 7.20 21.69 31.24
C LYS A 162 8.66 21.58 31.63
N THR A 163 8.96 20.70 32.58
CA THR A 163 10.34 20.47 33.03
C THR A 163 11.15 19.79 31.93
N VAL A 164 12.39 20.23 31.78
CA VAL A 164 13.35 19.71 30.80
C VAL A 164 14.22 18.67 31.50
N LYS A 165 14.30 17.45 30.95
CA LYS A 165 15.21 16.40 31.42
C LYS A 165 16.28 16.14 30.36
N GLU A 166 17.53 15.99 30.81
CA GLU A 166 18.66 15.64 29.96
C GLU A 166 18.71 14.13 29.71
N VAL A 167 18.74 13.70 28.44
CA VAL A 167 18.82 12.28 28.06
C VAL A 167 20.00 12.03 27.12
N GLN A 168 20.68 10.89 27.27
CA GLN A 168 21.80 10.48 26.42
C GLN A 168 21.32 9.89 25.08
N LEU A 169 22.06 10.10 24.00
CA LEU A 169 21.76 9.54 22.67
C LEU A 169 22.12 8.05 22.58
N PHE A 170 21.27 7.24 21.95
CA PHE A 170 21.52 5.83 21.66
C PHE A 170 22.12 5.67 20.26
N ASN A 171 23.35 5.18 20.16
CA ASN A 171 24.12 5.09 18.90
C ASN A 171 24.24 6.42 18.12
N GLY A 172 24.08 7.58 18.79
CA GLY A 172 24.05 8.91 18.18
C GLY A 172 22.65 9.43 17.82
N ASN A 173 21.62 8.59 17.94
CA ASN A 173 20.22 8.90 17.62
C ASN A 173 19.39 9.18 18.87
N LEU A 174 18.33 10.01 18.73
CA LEU A 174 17.39 10.26 19.83
C LEU A 174 16.40 9.11 19.93
N VAL A 175 16.69 8.20 20.86
CA VAL A 175 15.84 7.09 21.29
C VAL A 175 15.46 7.33 22.75
N LEU A 176 14.18 7.13 23.08
CA LEU A 176 13.65 7.32 24.43
C LEU A 176 12.76 6.11 24.78
N ASP A 177 13.03 5.40 25.86
CA ASP A 177 12.07 4.43 26.40
C ASP A 177 11.14 5.13 27.41
N CYS A 178 9.87 5.24 27.04
CA CYS A 178 8.81 5.93 27.78
C CYS A 178 7.95 4.91 28.56
N PRO A 179 7.71 5.08 29.87
CA PRO A 179 6.77 4.23 30.60
C PRO A 179 5.34 4.40 30.05
N ILE A 180 4.53 3.33 30.08
CA ILE A 180 3.11 3.42 29.67
C ILE A 180 2.23 4.02 30.78
N PRO A 181 1.05 4.60 30.45
CA PRO A 181 0.16 5.17 31.47
C PRO A 181 -0.28 4.13 32.52
N PRO A 182 -0.33 4.46 33.83
CA PRO A 182 -0.71 3.49 34.87
C PRO A 182 -2.10 2.84 34.68
N LYS A 183 -3.06 3.56 34.09
CA LYS A 183 -4.38 2.99 33.70
C LYS A 183 -4.30 1.91 32.62
N LEU A 184 -3.28 1.94 31.76
CA LEU A 184 -3.01 0.88 30.78
C LEU A 184 -2.21 -0.25 31.42
N LEU A 185 -1.20 0.08 32.23
CA LEU A 185 -0.34 -0.88 32.93
C LEU A 185 -1.14 -1.83 33.84
N SER A 186 -2.11 -1.30 34.58
CA SER A 186 -3.03 -2.06 35.42
C SER A 186 -4.04 -2.96 34.66
N GLN A 187 -4.09 -2.89 33.33
CA GLN A 187 -4.94 -3.76 32.48
C GLN A 187 -4.15 -4.84 31.72
N VAL A 188 -2.82 -4.89 31.84
CA VAL A 188 -1.96 -5.83 31.11
C VAL A 188 -1.10 -6.67 32.06
N ASN A 189 -0.79 -7.91 31.68
CA ASN A 189 0.11 -8.75 32.47
C ASN A 189 1.56 -8.33 32.20
N HIS A 190 2.24 -7.83 33.21
CA HIS A 190 3.60 -7.29 33.12
C HIS A 190 4.51 -7.83 34.23
N ALA A 191 5.82 -7.73 34.03
CA ALA A 191 6.82 -8.04 35.05
C ALA A 191 6.65 -7.12 36.29
N ALA A 192 6.83 -7.67 37.49
CA ALA A 192 6.75 -6.89 38.71
C ALA A 192 8.00 -5.99 38.84
N PRO A 193 7.84 -4.68 39.14
CA PRO A 193 8.98 -3.81 39.39
C PRO A 193 9.89 -4.37 40.49
N PRO A 194 11.23 -4.35 40.33
CA PRO A 194 12.01 -3.58 39.35
C PRO A 194 12.28 -4.27 38.00
N GLU A 195 11.73 -5.46 37.71
CA GLU A 195 11.96 -6.08 36.40
C GLU A 195 11.20 -5.34 35.28
N ARG A 196 11.87 -5.14 34.14
CA ARG A 196 11.34 -4.46 32.95
C ARG A 196 11.12 -5.44 31.80
N ASP A 197 10.02 -5.25 31.08
CA ASP A 197 9.64 -6.02 29.89
C ASP A 197 9.23 -5.13 28.69
N GLU A 198 8.72 -5.75 27.62
CA GLU A 198 8.20 -5.06 26.43
C GLU A 198 6.77 -4.49 26.57
N PHE A 199 6.10 -4.76 27.69
CA PHE A 199 4.71 -4.36 28.00
C PHE A 199 4.63 -3.12 28.91
N THR A 200 5.68 -2.85 29.69
CA THR A 200 5.83 -1.70 30.60
C THR A 200 6.26 -0.40 29.93
N HIS A 201 6.94 -0.47 28.78
CA HIS A 201 7.55 0.70 28.13
C HIS A 201 7.32 0.71 26.60
N MET A 202 7.00 1.89 26.08
CA MET A 202 6.96 2.22 24.66
C MET A 202 8.28 2.90 24.25
N ARG A 203 8.97 2.37 23.23
CA ARG A 203 10.21 2.96 22.71
C ARG A 203 9.88 3.98 21.63
N TYR A 204 10.31 5.22 21.80
CA TYR A 204 10.26 6.26 20.78
C TYR A 204 11.63 6.39 20.09
N SER A 205 11.63 6.68 18.78
CA SER A 205 12.83 7.06 18.02
C SER A 205 12.50 8.20 17.04
N ALA A 206 13.34 9.24 17.01
CA ALA A 206 13.23 10.34 16.06
C ALA A 206 14.16 10.08 14.86
N ALA A 207 13.60 9.70 13.71
CA ALA A 207 14.39 9.44 12.51
C ALA A 207 14.72 10.76 11.78
N THR A 208 16.01 10.99 11.49
CA THR A 208 16.53 12.23 10.86
C THR A 208 17.21 11.98 9.51
N CYS A 209 16.81 10.90 8.83
CA CYS A 209 17.39 10.38 7.60
C CYS A 209 16.31 10.00 6.57
N ASP A 210 16.70 9.69 5.33
CA ASP A 210 15.82 9.07 4.33
C ASP A 210 15.59 7.56 4.67
N PRO A 211 14.44 6.96 4.29
CA PRO A 211 14.17 5.54 4.54
C PRO A 211 15.23 4.54 4.04
N SER A 212 16.02 4.88 3.02
CA SER A 212 17.09 4.01 2.52
C SER A 212 18.35 4.02 3.39
N GLU A 213 18.59 5.14 4.10
CA GLU A 213 19.75 5.40 4.95
C GLU A 213 19.57 4.89 6.40
N PHE A 214 18.33 4.62 6.82
CA PHE A 214 17.96 4.31 8.21
C PHE A 214 18.83 3.25 8.90
N TYR A 215 19.17 2.18 8.19
CA TYR A 215 20.06 1.12 8.69
C TYR A 215 21.52 1.59 8.82
N GLU A 216 21.98 2.43 7.89
CA GLU A 216 23.36 2.91 7.77
C GLU A 216 23.66 4.04 8.77
N GLU A 217 22.68 4.91 9.03
CA GLU A 217 22.60 5.86 10.16
C GLU A 217 22.32 5.17 11.52
N ARG A 218 22.51 3.84 11.59
CA ARG A 218 22.52 3.02 12.82
C ARG A 218 21.23 3.04 13.65
N PHE A 219 20.08 3.34 13.04
CA PHE A 219 18.80 3.09 13.69
C PHE A 219 18.54 1.59 13.82
N THR A 220 17.87 1.21 14.90
CA THR A 220 17.61 -0.18 15.29
C THR A 220 16.15 -0.32 15.68
N LEU A 221 15.63 -1.55 15.67
CA LEU A 221 14.27 -1.89 16.10
C LEU A 221 14.32 -2.94 17.22
N ARG A 222 13.33 -2.90 18.12
CA ARG A 222 13.26 -3.64 19.38
C ARG A 222 13.50 -5.14 19.22
N GLN A 223 13.07 -5.75 18.11
CA GLN A 223 13.26 -7.17 17.81
C GLN A 223 14.74 -7.59 17.71
N ARG A 224 15.64 -6.68 17.32
CA ARG A 224 17.10 -6.91 17.28
C ARG A 224 17.80 -6.65 18.62
N LEU A 225 17.13 -6.02 19.59
CA LEU A 225 17.69 -5.58 20.88
C LEU A 225 17.37 -6.54 22.05
N PHE A 226 16.70 -7.66 21.79
CA PHE A 226 16.61 -8.77 22.74
C PHE A 226 17.94 -9.53 22.79
N ALA A 227 18.32 -10.02 23.99
CA ALA A 227 19.55 -10.79 24.21
C ALA A 227 19.69 -12.00 23.26
N LYS A 228 18.56 -12.56 22.82
CA LYS A 228 18.45 -13.38 21.61
C LYS A 228 17.56 -12.67 20.59
N PRO A 229 18.12 -12.11 19.49
CA PRO A 229 17.33 -11.40 18.49
C PRO A 229 16.16 -12.21 17.93
N ARG A 230 14.97 -11.60 17.86
CA ARG A 230 13.75 -12.22 17.35
C ARG A 230 13.72 -12.17 15.83
N HIS A 231 13.75 -13.34 15.19
CA HIS A 231 13.58 -13.47 13.73
C HIS A 231 12.13 -13.15 13.32
N THR A 232 11.95 -12.24 12.36
CA THR A 232 10.62 -11.88 11.85
C THR A 232 10.20 -12.83 10.73
N GLU A 233 9.24 -13.72 11.01
CA GLU A 233 8.65 -14.56 9.95
C GLU A 233 7.70 -13.75 9.06
N LEU A 234 6.92 -12.88 9.68
CA LEU A 234 5.82 -12.16 9.04
C LEU A 234 5.80 -10.69 9.47
N PHE A 235 6.05 -9.79 8.53
CA PHE A 235 6.01 -8.35 8.74
C PHE A 235 4.78 -7.78 8.02
N ILE A 236 3.84 -7.21 8.77
CA ILE A 236 2.54 -6.74 8.25
C ILE A 236 2.54 -5.21 8.31
N VAL A 237 2.35 -4.51 7.19
CA VAL A 237 2.10 -3.06 7.20
C VAL A 237 0.63 -2.74 6.98
N VAL A 238 0.11 -1.81 7.78
CA VAL A 238 -1.12 -1.07 7.52
C VAL A 238 -0.74 0.35 7.09
N THR A 239 -0.94 0.69 5.82
CA THR A 239 -0.77 2.07 5.32
C THR A 239 -2.00 2.92 5.58
N MET A 240 -1.79 4.16 6.03
CA MET A 240 -2.84 5.08 6.48
C MET A 240 -2.47 6.53 6.12
N TYR A 241 -3.45 7.34 5.77
CA TYR A 241 -3.34 8.78 5.52
C TYR A 241 -4.20 9.58 6.51
N ASN A 242 -5.52 9.46 6.43
CA ASN A 242 -6.47 10.22 7.26
C ASN A 242 -7.75 9.43 7.63
N GLU A 243 -7.70 8.11 7.50
CA GLU A 243 -8.80 7.19 7.80
C GLU A 243 -9.27 7.32 9.25
N ASP A 244 -10.57 7.13 9.46
CA ASP A 244 -11.18 7.22 10.79
C ASP A 244 -10.89 5.99 11.68
N ASP A 245 -11.26 6.14 12.95
CA ASP A 245 -11.05 5.15 13.99
C ASP A 245 -11.77 3.83 13.70
N PHE A 246 -12.88 3.83 12.95
CA PHE A 246 -13.55 2.60 12.54
C PHE A 246 -12.79 1.90 11.44
N LEU A 247 -12.39 2.60 10.38
CA LEU A 247 -11.63 2.02 9.27
C LEU A 247 -10.31 1.42 9.79
N PHE A 248 -9.60 2.14 10.65
CA PHE A 248 -8.41 1.65 11.33
C PHE A 248 -8.71 0.45 12.25
N ALA A 249 -9.62 0.60 13.22
CA ALA A 249 -9.91 -0.47 14.19
C ALA A 249 -10.44 -1.74 13.50
N ARG A 250 -11.27 -1.61 12.47
CA ARG A 250 -11.79 -2.74 11.66
C ARG A 250 -10.66 -3.53 11.01
N THR A 251 -9.64 -2.84 10.50
CA THR A 251 -8.42 -3.43 9.92
C THR A 251 -7.62 -4.17 11.01
N MET A 252 -7.33 -3.48 12.11
CA MET A 252 -6.56 -4.01 13.23
C MET A 252 -7.23 -5.20 13.91
N ILE A 253 -8.56 -5.23 14.05
CA ILE A 253 -9.34 -6.37 14.55
C ILE A 253 -9.14 -7.60 13.65
N GLY A 254 -9.07 -7.41 12.33
CA GLY A 254 -8.74 -8.48 11.39
C GLY A 254 -7.32 -9.02 11.58
N VAL A 255 -6.34 -8.11 11.67
CA VAL A 255 -4.92 -8.47 11.92
C VAL A 255 -4.77 -9.22 13.25
N PHE A 256 -5.35 -8.70 14.34
CA PHE A 256 -5.30 -9.32 15.66
C PHE A 256 -5.89 -10.73 15.64
N LYS A 257 -7.07 -10.94 15.02
CA LYS A 257 -7.70 -12.26 14.89
C LYS A 257 -6.84 -13.27 14.11
N ASN A 258 -6.08 -12.82 13.11
CA ASN A 258 -5.12 -13.66 12.40
C ASN A 258 -3.93 -14.08 13.28
N ILE A 259 -3.43 -13.18 14.13
CA ILE A 259 -2.36 -13.48 15.11
C ILE A 259 -2.89 -14.45 16.18
N GLU A 260 -4.10 -14.25 16.67
CA GLU A 260 -4.85 -15.19 17.54
C GLU A 260 -4.93 -16.58 16.91
N TYR A 261 -5.38 -16.64 15.64
CA TYR A 261 -5.49 -17.89 14.89
C TYR A 261 -4.13 -18.60 14.78
N MET A 262 -3.07 -17.89 14.41
CA MET A 262 -1.71 -18.44 14.35
C MET A 262 -1.19 -18.91 15.72
N CYS A 263 -1.49 -18.18 16.81
CA CYS A 263 -1.12 -18.59 18.16
C CYS A 263 -1.87 -19.85 18.65
N SER A 264 -3.10 -20.06 18.17
CA SER A 264 -3.90 -21.26 18.49
C SER A 264 -3.49 -22.54 17.74
N ARG A 265 -2.58 -22.46 16.77
CA ARG A 265 -2.09 -23.62 16.00
C ARG A 265 -1.23 -24.54 16.88
N THR A 266 -1.78 -25.68 17.32
CA THR A 266 -1.00 -26.74 17.99
C THR A 266 -0.12 -27.52 17.01
N ASN A 267 -0.66 -27.85 15.84
CA ASN A 267 0.03 -28.62 14.80
C ASN A 267 0.58 -27.68 13.71
N SER A 268 1.79 -27.16 13.94
CA SER A 268 2.60 -26.41 12.98
C SER A 268 4.08 -26.44 13.39
N LYS A 269 5.01 -26.34 12.43
CA LYS A 269 6.45 -26.14 12.71
C LYS A 269 6.78 -24.68 13.01
N THR A 270 6.05 -23.75 12.38
CA THR A 270 6.31 -22.30 12.43
C THR A 270 5.47 -21.61 13.49
N TRP A 271 4.26 -22.12 13.75
CA TRP A 271 3.22 -21.47 14.55
C TRP A 271 2.89 -22.29 15.82
N GLY A 272 2.38 -21.61 16.84
CA GLY A 272 2.20 -22.11 18.21
C GLY A 272 2.01 -20.93 19.16
N LYS A 273 1.93 -21.16 20.48
CA LYS A 273 1.63 -20.10 21.47
C LYS A 273 2.51 -18.84 21.32
N GLU A 274 3.79 -19.02 21.04
CA GLU A 274 4.77 -17.95 20.84
C GLU A 274 4.81 -17.36 19.42
N ALA A 275 3.84 -17.68 18.56
CA ALA A 275 3.80 -17.20 17.17
C ALA A 275 3.87 -15.66 17.06
N TRP A 276 3.26 -14.94 18.00
CA TRP A 276 3.28 -13.48 18.06
C TRP A 276 4.71 -12.89 18.14
N LYS A 277 5.69 -13.59 18.72
CA LYS A 277 7.10 -13.13 18.75
C LYS A 277 7.76 -13.12 17.36
N LYS A 278 7.22 -13.87 16.40
CA LYS A 278 7.68 -13.92 15.00
C LYS A 278 6.94 -12.96 14.06
N ILE A 279 5.92 -12.25 14.58
CA ILE A 279 5.05 -11.38 13.79
C ILE A 279 5.23 -9.93 14.29
N VAL A 280 5.45 -9.01 13.36
CA VAL A 280 5.52 -7.57 13.66
C VAL A 280 4.46 -6.83 12.82
N VAL A 281 3.70 -5.95 13.46
CA VAL A 281 2.65 -5.14 12.81
C VAL A 281 3.09 -3.69 12.75
N CYS A 282 3.51 -3.25 11.56
CA CYS A 282 3.78 -1.86 11.26
C CYS A 282 2.49 -1.11 10.92
N VAL A 283 2.34 0.11 11.42
CA VAL A 283 1.32 1.07 11.00
C VAL A 283 2.05 2.32 10.53
N VAL A 284 1.89 2.71 9.26
CA VAL A 284 2.57 3.90 8.70
C VAL A 284 1.55 4.97 8.36
N SER A 285 1.60 6.10 9.08
CA SER A 285 0.72 7.25 8.89
C SER A 285 1.40 8.36 8.09
N ASP A 286 0.72 8.83 7.05
CA ASP A 286 1.26 9.72 6.02
C ASP A 286 1.03 11.22 6.32
N GLY A 287 1.84 11.75 7.23
CA GLY A 287 1.89 13.17 7.59
C GLY A 287 1.28 13.49 8.96
N ARG A 288 2.03 14.16 9.84
CA ARG A 288 1.61 14.50 11.22
C ARG A 288 0.41 15.46 11.26
N ALA A 289 0.25 16.32 10.25
CA ALA A 289 -0.93 17.17 10.10
C ALA A 289 -2.20 16.42 9.63
N LYS A 290 -2.06 15.18 9.13
CA LYS A 290 -3.09 14.48 8.36
C LYS A 290 -3.72 13.29 9.07
N ILE A 291 -3.03 12.72 10.04
CA ILE A 291 -3.58 11.68 10.91
C ILE A 291 -4.88 12.14 11.58
N ASN A 292 -5.92 11.31 11.49
CA ASN A 292 -7.20 11.58 12.13
C ASN A 292 -7.05 11.56 13.66
N PRO A 293 -7.47 12.61 14.41
CA PRO A 293 -7.34 12.66 15.87
C PRO A 293 -8.02 11.50 16.60
N ARG A 294 -9.14 10.97 16.08
CA ARG A 294 -9.81 9.80 16.67
C ARG A 294 -8.92 8.55 16.55
N THR A 295 -8.32 8.35 15.39
CA THR A 295 -7.39 7.24 15.11
C THR A 295 -6.09 7.35 15.91
N LYS A 296 -5.56 8.57 16.05
CA LYS A 296 -4.42 8.90 16.94
C LYS A 296 -4.70 8.48 18.39
N ALA A 297 -5.90 8.73 18.90
CA ALA A 297 -6.30 8.31 20.24
C ALA A 297 -6.50 6.79 20.37
N VAL A 298 -6.95 6.08 19.33
CA VAL A 298 -6.96 4.60 19.32
C VAL A 298 -5.54 4.04 19.40
N LEU A 299 -4.57 4.63 18.69
CA LEU A 299 -3.15 4.26 18.79
C LEU A 299 -2.59 4.50 20.20
N ALA A 300 -2.98 5.60 20.85
CA ALA A 300 -2.65 5.85 22.25
C ALA A 300 -3.27 4.81 23.20
N GLY A 301 -4.54 4.44 22.98
CA GLY A 301 -5.24 3.39 23.71
C GLY A 301 -4.65 1.98 23.54
N LEU A 302 -3.95 1.73 22.42
CA LEU A 302 -3.16 0.51 22.22
C LEU A 302 -1.78 0.56 22.89
N GLY A 303 -1.35 1.72 23.42
CA GLY A 303 -0.03 1.93 24.03
C GLY A 303 1.11 2.24 23.03
N VAL A 304 0.80 2.36 21.74
CA VAL A 304 1.80 2.59 20.66
C VAL A 304 1.88 4.06 20.21
N TYR A 305 1.32 4.97 21.00
CA TYR A 305 1.49 6.41 20.85
C TYR A 305 1.39 7.13 22.20
N GLN A 306 2.20 8.17 22.40
CA GLN A 306 2.05 9.15 23.48
C GLN A 306 2.37 10.55 22.93
N ASP A 307 1.67 11.57 23.44
CA ASP A 307 1.78 12.94 22.96
C ASP A 307 2.98 13.70 23.57
N GLY A 308 3.35 14.85 23.00
CA GLY A 308 4.44 15.71 23.52
C GLY A 308 5.89 15.20 23.39
N ILE A 309 6.11 13.89 23.20
CA ILE A 309 7.46 13.32 23.03
C ILE A 309 8.10 13.81 21.71
N ALA A 310 7.31 13.84 20.63
CA ALA A 310 7.75 14.17 19.28
C ALA A 310 8.51 15.52 19.21
N LYS A 311 9.67 15.52 18.53
CA LYS A 311 10.58 16.69 18.36
C LYS A 311 10.77 17.00 16.88
N GLN A 312 10.75 18.29 16.48
CA GLN A 312 10.85 18.67 15.06
C GLN A 312 12.25 18.46 14.46
N GLN A 313 13.28 18.62 15.29
CA GLN A 313 14.69 18.51 14.91
C GLN A 313 15.48 17.80 16.00
N VAL A 314 16.51 17.06 15.59
CA VAL A 314 17.53 16.50 16.50
C VAL A 314 18.91 16.91 15.98
N ASN A 315 19.69 17.60 16.81
CA ASN A 315 21.04 18.08 16.48
C ASN A 315 21.10 18.88 15.16
N GLY A 316 20.08 19.73 14.92
CA GLY A 316 19.95 20.53 13.69
C GLY A 316 19.49 19.76 12.44
N LYS A 317 19.41 18.42 12.45
CA LYS A 317 18.72 17.67 11.38
C LYS A 317 17.21 17.69 11.59
N ASP A 318 16.43 17.92 10.53
CA ASP A 318 14.97 17.75 10.51
C ASP A 318 14.59 16.29 10.76
N VAL A 319 13.54 16.06 11.57
CA VAL A 319 12.95 14.73 11.77
C VAL A 319 12.03 14.41 10.58
N THR A 320 12.30 13.29 9.92
CA THR A 320 11.54 12.80 8.76
C THR A 320 10.35 11.92 9.20
N ALA A 321 10.51 11.13 10.25
CA ALA A 321 9.45 10.36 10.88
C ALA A 321 9.66 10.13 12.39
N HIS A 322 8.55 10.03 13.10
CA HIS A 322 8.48 9.61 14.50
C HIS A 322 8.11 8.12 14.57
N ILE A 323 8.95 7.32 15.23
CA ILE A 323 8.78 5.88 15.35
C ILE A 323 8.43 5.55 16.80
N TYR A 324 7.44 4.71 17.00
CA TYR A 324 6.95 4.25 18.30
C TYR A 324 6.82 2.72 18.28
N GLU A 325 7.45 2.03 19.22
CA GLU A 325 7.44 0.56 19.33
C GLU A 325 6.87 0.13 20.67
N TYR A 326 5.84 -0.72 20.62
CA TYR A 326 5.17 -1.24 21.81
C TYR A 326 4.58 -2.62 21.52
N THR A 327 4.61 -3.52 22.51
CA THR A 327 3.98 -4.84 22.37
C THR A 327 2.65 -4.81 23.12
N THR A 328 1.54 -4.67 22.41
CA THR A 328 0.23 -4.47 23.05
C THR A 328 -0.45 -5.77 23.47
N GLN A 329 -1.07 -5.75 24.65
CA GLN A 329 -2.01 -6.78 25.13
C GLN A 329 -3.47 -6.29 25.10
N ILE A 330 -3.75 -5.15 24.47
CA ILE A 330 -5.11 -4.60 24.32
C ILE A 330 -5.66 -4.93 22.93
N GLY A 331 -6.89 -5.45 22.91
CA GLY A 331 -7.70 -5.64 21.71
C GLY A 331 -8.66 -4.48 21.47
N LEU A 332 -9.25 -4.46 20.28
CA LEU A 332 -10.28 -3.50 19.87
C LEU A 332 -11.61 -4.23 19.62
N GLU A 333 -12.73 -3.55 19.88
CA GLU A 333 -14.07 -4.01 19.55
C GLU A 333 -14.90 -2.87 18.93
N LEU A 334 -15.76 -3.18 17.96
CA LEU A 334 -16.67 -2.21 17.34
C LEU A 334 -18.07 -2.43 17.90
N LYS A 335 -18.55 -1.48 18.72
CA LYS A 335 -19.86 -1.58 19.39
C LYS A 335 -20.78 -0.47 18.89
N GLY A 336 -21.57 -0.78 17.87
CA GLY A 336 -22.39 0.21 17.16
C GLY A 336 -21.50 1.27 16.55
N ASN A 337 -21.73 2.55 16.90
CA ASN A 337 -20.97 3.69 16.38
C ASN A 337 -19.80 4.13 17.31
N GLN A 338 -19.12 3.19 17.98
CA GLN A 338 -17.92 3.46 18.78
C GLN A 338 -16.90 2.32 18.69
N VAL A 339 -15.61 2.69 18.65
CA VAL A 339 -14.49 1.80 18.96
C VAL A 339 -14.36 1.70 20.48
N GLN A 340 -14.18 0.49 21.01
CA GLN A 340 -13.93 0.24 22.43
C GLN A 340 -12.64 -0.57 22.60
N LEU A 341 -11.84 -0.21 23.60
CA LEU A 341 -10.66 -0.97 24.02
C LEU A 341 -11.08 -2.15 24.89
N LYS A 342 -10.34 -3.26 24.82
CA LYS A 342 -10.67 -4.49 25.54
C LYS A 342 -9.41 -5.26 25.97
N PRO A 343 -9.22 -5.59 27.26
CA PRO A 343 -8.14 -6.49 27.68
C PRO A 343 -8.21 -7.81 26.92
N ARG A 344 -7.08 -8.26 26.34
CA ARG A 344 -7.05 -9.39 25.42
C ARG A 344 -6.72 -10.71 26.13
N SER A 345 -7.26 -11.81 25.60
CA SER A 345 -6.94 -13.15 26.08
C SER A 345 -5.53 -13.57 25.65
N GLY A 346 -4.51 -13.21 26.43
CA GLY A 346 -3.19 -13.85 26.48
C GLY A 346 -2.30 -13.81 25.23
N VAL A 347 -2.71 -13.15 24.14
CA VAL A 347 -1.94 -13.04 22.89
C VAL A 347 -1.49 -11.58 22.68
N PRO A 348 -0.20 -11.25 22.89
CA PRO A 348 0.32 -9.92 22.57
C PRO A 348 0.45 -9.67 21.05
N VAL A 349 0.72 -8.42 20.67
CA VAL A 349 1.13 -8.04 19.30
C VAL A 349 2.28 -7.05 19.35
N GLN A 350 3.41 -7.39 18.73
CA GLN A 350 4.52 -6.45 18.54
C GLN A 350 4.10 -5.40 17.50
N MET A 351 3.93 -4.15 17.92
CA MET A 351 3.52 -3.04 17.06
C MET A 351 4.64 -2.01 16.84
N LEU A 352 4.70 -1.48 15.63
CA LEU A 352 5.64 -0.47 15.15
C LEU A 352 4.85 0.65 14.46
N PHE A 353 4.57 1.75 15.16
CA PHE A 353 3.88 2.90 14.58
C PHE A 353 4.89 3.92 14.05
N CYS A 354 4.77 4.29 12.77
CA CYS A 354 5.59 5.27 12.09
C CYS A 354 4.73 6.44 11.63
N LEU A 355 4.84 7.58 12.30
CA LEU A 355 4.17 8.83 11.96
C LEU A 355 5.14 9.72 11.19
N LYS A 356 5.00 9.80 9.87
CA LYS A 356 5.84 10.65 9.03
C LYS A 356 5.53 12.12 9.28
N GLU A 357 6.55 12.98 9.31
CA GLU A 357 6.34 14.40 9.57
C GLU A 357 5.60 15.08 8.39
N LYS A 358 6.04 14.78 7.17
CA LYS A 358 5.49 15.31 5.91
C LYS A 358 4.59 14.27 5.23
N ASN A 359 3.53 14.75 4.59
CA ASN A 359 2.72 13.97 3.64
C ASN A 359 3.56 13.67 2.39
N GLN A 360 3.78 12.38 2.09
CA GLN A 360 4.65 11.93 1.00
C GLN A 360 4.03 10.80 0.16
N LYS A 361 2.72 10.54 0.31
CA LYS A 361 1.93 9.49 -0.35
C LYS A 361 2.28 8.07 0.13
N LYS A 362 1.40 7.12 -0.22
CA LYS A 362 1.51 5.68 0.11
C LYS A 362 2.84 5.06 -0.31
N ILE A 363 3.37 5.41 -1.50
CA ILE A 363 4.61 4.82 -2.01
C ILE A 363 5.82 5.10 -1.10
N ASN A 364 5.90 6.30 -0.51
CA ASN A 364 6.89 6.65 0.50
C ASN A 364 6.67 5.89 1.81
N SER A 365 5.42 5.66 2.21
CA SER A 365 5.11 4.80 3.37
C SER A 365 5.59 3.35 3.17
N HIS A 366 5.55 2.85 1.93
CA HIS A 366 6.18 1.57 1.56
C HIS A 366 7.71 1.62 1.56
N ARG A 367 8.35 2.78 1.35
CA ARG A 367 9.81 2.93 1.52
C ARG A 367 10.24 2.75 2.97
N TRP A 368 9.54 3.39 3.91
CA TRP A 368 9.74 3.15 5.36
C TRP A 368 9.59 1.66 5.70
N PHE A 369 8.55 1.00 5.18
CA PHE A 369 8.32 -0.42 5.41
C PHE A 369 9.43 -1.32 4.84
N PHE A 370 9.77 -1.20 3.54
CA PHE A 370 10.68 -2.14 2.88
C PHE A 370 12.16 -1.77 2.99
N GLN A 371 12.53 -0.48 2.91
CA GLN A 371 13.92 -0.02 2.88
C GLN A 371 14.49 0.27 4.28
N ALA A 372 13.70 0.88 5.17
CA ALA A 372 14.13 1.13 6.54
C ALA A 372 13.88 -0.10 7.42
N PHE A 373 12.61 -0.38 7.73
CA PHE A 373 12.26 -1.37 8.75
C PHE A 373 12.52 -2.81 8.27
N GLY A 374 12.21 -3.12 7.02
CA GLY A 374 12.51 -4.42 6.41
C GLY A 374 14.01 -4.75 6.44
N ARG A 375 14.88 -3.78 6.18
CA ARG A 375 16.35 -3.97 6.17
C ARG A 375 16.90 -4.21 7.57
N VAL A 376 16.26 -3.64 8.60
CA VAL A 376 16.57 -3.94 10.01
C VAL A 376 16.01 -5.29 10.44
N LEU A 377 14.75 -5.62 10.13
CA LEU A 377 14.09 -6.84 10.61
C LEU A 377 14.47 -8.12 9.86
N ASP A 378 14.89 -7.99 8.61
CA ASP A 378 15.11 -9.08 7.63
C ASP A 378 13.97 -10.12 7.62
N PRO A 379 12.74 -9.73 7.25
CA PRO A 379 11.57 -10.58 7.35
C PRO A 379 11.49 -11.61 6.23
N ASN A 380 11.00 -12.82 6.51
CA ASN A 380 10.72 -13.80 5.45
C ASN A 380 9.61 -13.32 4.50
N ILE A 381 8.43 -12.99 5.05
CA ILE A 381 7.23 -12.58 4.30
C ILE A 381 6.76 -11.20 4.76
N CYS A 382 6.54 -10.30 3.81
CA CYS A 382 5.89 -9.01 4.01
C CYS A 382 4.42 -9.06 3.57
N VAL A 383 3.51 -8.39 4.30
CA VAL A 383 2.08 -8.28 3.97
C VAL A 383 1.69 -6.80 3.88
N LEU A 384 1.02 -6.41 2.80
CA LEU A 384 0.46 -5.07 2.59
C LEU A 384 -1.04 -5.07 2.90
N LEU A 385 -1.46 -4.13 3.75
CA LEU A 385 -2.86 -3.80 4.04
C LEU A 385 -3.08 -2.28 3.91
N ASP A 386 -4.20 -1.87 3.33
CA ASP A 386 -4.70 -0.49 3.45
C ASP A 386 -5.66 -0.36 4.63
N ALA A 387 -5.54 0.73 5.39
CA ALA A 387 -6.50 1.09 6.43
C ALA A 387 -7.93 1.17 5.83
N GLY A 388 -8.88 0.50 6.50
CA GLY A 388 -10.24 0.25 6.02
C GLY A 388 -10.46 -1.17 5.49
N THR A 389 -9.41 -1.83 5.00
CA THR A 389 -9.46 -3.22 4.52
C THR A 389 -9.42 -4.20 5.69
N LYS A 390 -10.49 -4.96 5.86
CA LYS A 390 -10.67 -5.94 6.94
C LYS A 390 -10.27 -7.34 6.45
N PRO A 391 -9.08 -7.88 6.81
CA PRO A 391 -8.76 -9.26 6.47
C PRO A 391 -9.67 -10.24 7.23
N GLY A 392 -10.11 -11.29 6.53
CA GLY A 392 -10.84 -12.42 7.13
C GLY A 392 -10.01 -13.15 8.21
N LYS A 393 -10.70 -13.89 9.09
CA LYS A 393 -10.18 -14.40 10.38
C LYS A 393 -8.84 -15.15 10.32
N ASP A 394 -8.59 -15.89 9.23
CA ASP A 394 -7.38 -16.68 8.97
C ASP A 394 -6.71 -16.30 7.63
N SER A 395 -7.20 -15.27 6.94
CA SER A 395 -6.76 -14.89 5.60
C SER A 395 -5.26 -14.57 5.48
N ILE A 396 -4.65 -13.95 6.50
CA ILE A 396 -3.21 -13.64 6.50
C ILE A 396 -2.40 -14.94 6.67
N TYR A 397 -2.88 -15.88 7.49
CA TYR A 397 -2.27 -17.21 7.57
C TYR A 397 -2.39 -17.97 6.24
N GLN A 398 -3.53 -17.89 5.54
CA GLN A 398 -3.68 -18.54 4.23
C GLN A 398 -2.75 -17.92 3.17
N LEU A 399 -2.51 -16.60 3.21
CA LEU A 399 -1.47 -15.95 2.39
C LEU A 399 -0.07 -16.49 2.73
N TRP A 400 0.34 -16.47 4.00
CA TRP A 400 1.64 -17.01 4.43
C TRP A 400 1.82 -18.48 3.99
N ARG A 401 0.78 -19.30 4.14
CA ARG A 401 0.77 -20.73 3.79
C ARG A 401 1.02 -20.97 2.30
N ALA A 402 0.71 -20.03 1.41
CA ALA A 402 1.07 -20.13 0.00
C ALA A 402 2.59 -20.05 -0.23
N PHE A 403 3.35 -19.35 0.63
CA PHE A 403 4.81 -19.26 0.57
C PHE A 403 5.53 -20.43 1.26
N ASP A 404 4.87 -21.07 2.23
CA ASP A 404 5.31 -22.32 2.87
C ASP A 404 5.17 -23.52 1.92
N LEU A 405 4.07 -23.56 1.14
CA LEU A 405 3.77 -24.62 0.17
C LEU A 405 4.34 -24.39 -1.24
N GLU A 406 4.94 -23.22 -1.50
CA GLU A 406 5.62 -22.90 -2.76
C GLU A 406 6.84 -21.99 -2.50
N PRO A 407 8.05 -22.57 -2.39
CA PRO A 407 9.28 -21.80 -2.20
C PRO A 407 9.51 -20.73 -3.26
N MET A 408 9.11 -20.97 -4.52
CA MET A 408 9.27 -20.00 -5.61
C MET A 408 8.16 -18.95 -5.69
N CYS A 409 7.23 -18.93 -4.72
CA CYS A 409 6.25 -17.85 -4.58
C CYS A 409 6.98 -16.54 -4.21
N GLY A 410 6.96 -15.57 -5.12
CA GLY A 410 7.51 -14.22 -4.91
C GLY A 410 6.47 -13.24 -4.36
N GLY A 411 5.19 -13.44 -4.72
CA GLY A 411 4.07 -12.64 -4.21
C GLY A 411 2.73 -13.38 -4.33
N ALA A 412 1.77 -13.01 -3.51
CA ALA A 412 0.43 -13.59 -3.50
C ALA A 412 -0.65 -12.57 -3.09
N CYS A 413 -1.88 -12.76 -3.54
CA CYS A 413 -3.03 -11.95 -3.12
C CYS A 413 -4.24 -12.80 -2.74
N GLY A 414 -5.11 -12.23 -1.90
CA GLY A 414 -6.39 -12.83 -1.52
C GLY A 414 -7.56 -12.24 -2.31
N GLU A 415 -8.73 -12.84 -2.13
CA GLU A 415 -9.98 -12.35 -2.70
C GLU A 415 -10.41 -11.02 -2.06
N ILE A 416 -10.33 -9.92 -2.83
CA ILE A 416 -10.91 -8.63 -2.44
C ILE A 416 -12.44 -8.70 -2.54
N LYS A 417 -13.14 -8.45 -1.45
CA LYS A 417 -14.60 -8.47 -1.33
C LYS A 417 -15.13 -7.08 -1.04
N VAL A 418 -16.27 -6.73 -1.64
CA VAL A 418 -17.01 -5.53 -1.27
C VAL A 418 -17.71 -5.75 0.07
N MET A 419 -17.72 -4.76 0.96
CA MET A 419 -18.38 -4.82 2.26
C MET A 419 -19.88 -4.57 2.11
N LEU A 420 -20.70 -5.63 2.22
CA LEU A 420 -22.11 -5.58 1.79
C LEU A 420 -23.15 -5.23 2.87
N GLU A 421 -22.75 -5.19 4.15
CA GLU A 421 -23.66 -4.94 5.29
C GLU A 421 -24.94 -5.80 5.27
N HIS A 422 -24.75 -7.12 5.25
CA HIS A 422 -25.84 -8.11 5.10
C HIS A 422 -26.65 -7.94 3.80
N GLY A 423 -26.00 -7.47 2.73
CA GLY A 423 -26.59 -7.26 1.41
C GLY A 423 -27.24 -5.89 1.20
N LYS A 424 -27.46 -5.09 2.26
CA LYS A 424 -28.15 -3.79 2.17
C LYS A 424 -27.50 -2.82 1.18
N LYS A 425 -26.16 -2.81 1.11
CA LYS A 425 -25.41 -1.94 0.17
C LYS A 425 -25.65 -2.30 -1.31
N LEU A 426 -26.13 -3.51 -1.64
CA LEU A 426 -26.43 -3.93 -3.02
C LEU A 426 -27.67 -3.26 -3.63
N ILE A 427 -28.50 -2.57 -2.83
CA ILE A 427 -29.60 -1.75 -3.34
C ILE A 427 -29.05 -0.58 -4.18
N ASN A 428 -27.83 -0.11 -3.90
CA ASN A 428 -27.15 0.86 -4.76
C ASN A 428 -26.55 0.11 -5.98
N PRO A 429 -26.98 0.42 -7.22
CA PRO A 429 -26.53 -0.31 -8.41
C PRO A 429 -25.04 -0.09 -8.70
N LEU A 430 -24.44 1.01 -8.24
CA LEU A 430 -22.99 1.24 -8.36
C LEU A 430 -22.20 0.25 -7.50
N VAL A 431 -22.66 -0.02 -6.27
CA VAL A 431 -22.02 -0.98 -5.36
C VAL A 431 -22.26 -2.41 -5.84
N ALA A 432 -23.46 -2.73 -6.32
CA ALA A 432 -23.77 -4.04 -6.90
C ALA A 432 -22.89 -4.36 -8.12
N THR A 433 -22.73 -3.40 -9.04
CA THR A 433 -21.90 -3.56 -10.24
C THR A 433 -20.42 -3.78 -9.90
N GLN A 434 -19.89 -3.02 -8.93
CA GLN A 434 -18.51 -3.21 -8.44
C GLN A 434 -18.33 -4.58 -7.77
N ASN A 435 -19.30 -5.03 -6.96
CA ASN A 435 -19.28 -6.36 -6.37
C ASN A 435 -19.32 -7.48 -7.42
N PHE A 436 -20.10 -7.32 -8.50
CA PHE A 436 -20.14 -8.27 -9.60
C PHE A 436 -18.80 -8.36 -10.34
N GLU A 437 -18.23 -7.21 -10.71
CA GLU A 437 -16.93 -7.13 -11.38
C GLU A 437 -15.81 -7.77 -10.55
N TYR A 438 -15.73 -7.45 -9.25
CA TYR A 438 -14.74 -8.03 -8.35
C TYR A 438 -14.91 -9.55 -8.26
N LYS A 439 -16.15 -10.06 -8.21
CA LYS A 439 -16.41 -11.50 -8.17
C LYS A 439 -15.99 -12.20 -9.46
N MET A 440 -16.37 -11.65 -10.63
CA MET A 440 -15.96 -12.21 -11.92
C MET A 440 -14.44 -12.24 -12.08
N SER A 441 -13.73 -11.16 -11.73
CA SER A 441 -12.27 -11.13 -11.87
C SER A 441 -11.57 -12.08 -10.89
N ASN A 442 -12.12 -12.30 -9.69
CA ASN A 442 -11.64 -13.31 -8.74
C ASN A 442 -11.99 -14.77 -9.12
N ILE A 443 -12.94 -15.00 -10.03
CA ILE A 443 -13.40 -16.33 -10.47
C ILE A 443 -12.82 -16.74 -11.83
N LEU A 444 -12.51 -15.76 -12.70
CA LEU A 444 -12.00 -16.00 -14.05
C LEU A 444 -10.56 -15.49 -14.22
N ASP A 445 -10.33 -14.18 -14.06
CA ASP A 445 -9.04 -13.57 -14.41
C ASP A 445 -7.92 -13.95 -13.44
N LYS A 446 -8.11 -13.82 -12.13
CA LYS A 446 -7.08 -14.13 -11.12
C LYS A 446 -6.72 -15.62 -11.08
N PRO A 447 -7.68 -16.55 -11.22
CA PRO A 447 -7.39 -17.98 -11.44
C PRO A 447 -6.61 -18.26 -12.73
N LEU A 448 -6.99 -17.64 -13.86
CA LEU A 448 -6.27 -17.75 -15.14
C LEU A 448 -4.82 -17.28 -15.00
N GLU A 449 -4.61 -16.05 -14.56
CA GLU A 449 -3.30 -15.45 -14.32
C GLU A 449 -2.46 -16.35 -13.38
N SER A 450 -3.02 -16.77 -12.25
CA SER A 450 -2.33 -17.64 -11.28
C SER A 450 -1.96 -19.03 -11.81
N ALA A 451 -2.57 -19.51 -12.91
CA ALA A 451 -2.14 -20.74 -13.58
C ALA A 451 -0.83 -20.53 -14.36
N PHE A 452 -0.75 -19.41 -15.10
CA PHE A 452 0.43 -18.98 -15.85
C PHE A 452 1.57 -18.54 -14.93
N GLY A 453 1.27 -18.10 -13.71
CA GLY A 453 2.24 -17.79 -12.65
C GLY A 453 2.76 -16.36 -12.69
N PHE A 454 2.20 -15.52 -13.56
CA PHE A 454 2.24 -14.07 -13.48
C PHE A 454 0.81 -13.58 -13.21
N ILE A 455 0.69 -12.51 -12.44
CA ILE A 455 -0.60 -11.93 -12.05
C ILE A 455 -0.48 -10.43 -12.32
N SER A 456 -1.31 -9.90 -13.21
CA SER A 456 -1.14 -8.54 -13.74
C SER A 456 -1.29 -7.46 -12.67
N VAL A 457 -1.89 -7.79 -11.52
CA VAL A 457 -1.92 -6.98 -10.30
C VAL A 457 -2.15 -7.86 -9.07
N LEU A 458 -1.28 -7.72 -8.06
CA LEU A 458 -1.51 -8.13 -6.68
C LEU A 458 -1.92 -6.86 -5.90
N PRO A 459 -3.18 -6.70 -5.47
CA PRO A 459 -3.64 -5.42 -4.91
C PRO A 459 -2.90 -5.04 -3.62
N GLY A 460 -2.29 -3.85 -3.58
CA GLY A 460 -1.60 -3.29 -2.41
C GLY A 460 -2.50 -3.00 -1.20
N ALA A 461 -3.80 -3.31 -1.27
CA ALA A 461 -4.75 -3.27 -0.17
C ALA A 461 -4.87 -4.60 0.59
N PHE A 462 -4.57 -5.74 -0.04
CA PHE A 462 -4.43 -7.05 0.61
C PHE A 462 -3.60 -8.02 -0.23
N SER A 463 -2.28 -7.92 -0.10
CA SER A 463 -1.31 -8.78 -0.77
C SER A 463 -0.13 -9.11 0.14
N ALA A 464 0.67 -10.10 -0.24
CA ALA A 464 1.87 -10.51 0.47
C ALA A 464 3.01 -10.78 -0.52
N TYR A 465 4.25 -10.65 -0.07
CA TYR A 465 5.46 -10.74 -0.87
C TYR A 465 6.59 -11.40 -0.07
N ARG A 466 7.41 -12.22 -0.72
CA ARG A 466 8.63 -12.75 -0.11
C ARG A 466 9.73 -11.70 -0.18
N TYR A 467 10.35 -11.32 0.94
CA TYR A 467 11.22 -10.14 0.98
C TYR A 467 12.42 -10.24 0.02
N VAL A 468 13.08 -11.41 -0.05
CA VAL A 468 14.17 -11.68 -1.02
C VAL A 468 13.74 -11.64 -2.50
N ALA A 469 12.45 -11.86 -2.80
CA ALA A 469 11.93 -11.69 -4.15
C ALA A 469 11.88 -10.21 -4.54
N LEU A 470 11.56 -9.32 -3.60
CA LEU A 470 11.51 -7.86 -3.80
C LEU A 470 12.90 -7.22 -3.98
N GLN A 471 13.93 -7.73 -3.29
CA GLN A 471 15.26 -7.10 -3.28
C GLN A 471 15.86 -6.86 -4.67
N ASN A 472 16.62 -5.77 -4.81
CA ASN A 472 17.31 -5.45 -6.07
C ASN A 472 18.54 -6.37 -6.30
N ASP A 473 19.10 -6.34 -7.51
CA ASP A 473 20.37 -7.01 -7.81
C ASP A 473 21.58 -6.22 -7.29
N LYS A 474 22.80 -6.79 -7.43
CA LYS A 474 24.05 -6.16 -6.96
C LYS A 474 24.37 -4.80 -7.60
N ASN A 475 23.67 -4.42 -8.68
CA ASN A 475 23.80 -3.12 -9.36
C ASN A 475 22.71 -2.12 -8.91
N GLY A 476 21.92 -2.47 -7.90
CA GLY A 476 20.76 -1.68 -7.44
C GLY A 476 19.53 -1.80 -8.33
N GLN A 477 19.53 -2.62 -9.39
CA GLN A 477 18.43 -2.74 -10.34
C GLN A 477 17.45 -3.85 -9.91
N GLY A 478 16.15 -3.57 -9.86
CA GLY A 478 15.19 -4.62 -9.52
C GLY A 478 13.81 -4.14 -9.05
N PRO A 479 13.02 -5.04 -8.45
CA PRO A 479 11.61 -4.79 -8.19
C PRO A 479 11.35 -3.60 -7.25
N LEU A 480 12.14 -3.41 -6.18
CA LEU A 480 11.98 -2.26 -5.29
C LEU A 480 12.48 -0.95 -5.91
N GLU A 481 13.56 -0.96 -6.69
CA GLU A 481 14.01 0.24 -7.43
C GLU A 481 12.94 0.71 -8.42
N LYS A 482 12.36 -0.23 -9.17
CA LYS A 482 11.25 0.07 -10.10
C LYS A 482 10.00 0.52 -9.36
N TYR A 483 9.58 -0.17 -8.30
CA TYR A 483 8.40 0.20 -7.52
C TYR A 483 8.47 1.64 -6.98
N PHE A 484 9.63 2.04 -6.42
CA PHE A 484 9.82 3.36 -5.83
C PHE A 484 10.16 4.48 -6.83
N ALA A 485 10.45 4.17 -8.09
CA ALA A 485 10.86 5.19 -9.07
C ALA A 485 9.78 6.29 -9.29
N GLY A 486 8.51 5.93 -9.11
CA GLY A 486 7.37 6.86 -9.17
C GLY A 486 7.43 8.01 -8.14
N GLU A 487 8.07 7.80 -6.98
CA GLU A 487 8.27 8.87 -5.98
C GLU A 487 9.17 9.98 -6.55
N LYS A 488 10.35 9.60 -7.07
CA LYS A 488 11.34 10.53 -7.64
C LYS A 488 10.78 11.30 -8.85
N MET A 489 9.90 10.66 -9.61
CA MET A 489 9.24 11.23 -10.79
C MET A 489 8.18 12.30 -10.48
N HIS A 490 7.74 12.45 -9.23
CA HIS A 490 6.87 13.56 -8.84
C HIS A 490 7.59 14.91 -8.68
N GLY A 491 8.93 14.94 -8.63
CA GLY A 491 9.72 16.16 -8.42
C GLY A 491 10.47 16.70 -9.64
N ALA A 492 10.64 15.92 -10.72
CA ALA A 492 11.43 16.33 -11.88
C ALA A 492 11.02 15.62 -13.18
N ASN A 493 10.73 16.40 -14.23
CA ASN A 493 10.76 16.07 -15.68
C ASN A 493 10.25 14.68 -16.14
N ALA A 494 9.36 14.04 -15.40
CA ALA A 494 8.86 12.72 -15.74
C ALA A 494 7.90 12.78 -16.94
N GLY A 495 8.17 11.94 -17.94
CA GLY A 495 7.26 11.71 -19.06
C GLY A 495 5.89 11.24 -18.57
N ILE A 496 4.83 11.86 -19.08
CA ILE A 496 3.43 11.62 -18.70
C ILE A 496 2.97 10.16 -18.88
N PHE A 497 3.52 9.42 -19.85
CA PHE A 497 3.36 7.96 -19.95
C PHE A 497 3.77 7.29 -18.64
N THR A 498 4.99 7.56 -18.19
CA THR A 498 5.59 6.99 -16.97
C THR A 498 4.86 7.47 -15.72
N ALA A 499 4.42 8.74 -15.69
CA ALA A 499 3.64 9.28 -14.59
C ALA A 499 2.25 8.64 -14.45
N ASN A 500 1.59 8.27 -15.56
CA ASN A 500 0.36 7.48 -15.54
C ASN A 500 0.63 6.00 -15.18
N MET A 501 1.74 5.43 -15.64
CA MET A 501 2.16 4.06 -15.31
C MET A 501 2.29 3.87 -13.79
N TYR A 502 2.86 4.86 -13.07
CA TYR A 502 2.93 4.89 -11.60
C TYR A 502 1.62 5.31 -10.89
N LEU A 503 0.47 5.28 -11.56
CA LEU A 503 -0.85 5.23 -10.92
C LEU A 503 -1.32 3.79 -10.62
N ALA A 504 -0.53 2.79 -11.01
CA ALA A 504 -0.74 1.37 -10.73
C ALA A 504 0.60 0.67 -10.48
N GLU A 505 1.39 1.19 -9.53
CA GLU A 505 2.74 0.74 -9.17
C GLU A 505 2.81 -0.76 -8.85
N ASP A 506 1.76 -1.32 -8.25
CA ASP A 506 1.63 -2.75 -7.95
C ASP A 506 1.77 -3.62 -9.21
N ARG A 507 1.31 -3.14 -10.38
CA ARG A 507 1.42 -3.88 -11.65
C ARG A 507 2.86 -3.97 -12.14
N ILE A 508 3.61 -2.88 -12.00
CA ILE A 508 5.04 -2.80 -12.35
C ILE A 508 5.83 -3.75 -11.45
N LEU A 509 5.52 -3.75 -10.15
CA LEU A 509 6.13 -4.65 -9.17
C LEU A 509 5.86 -6.12 -9.52
N CYS A 510 4.63 -6.47 -9.87
CA CYS A 510 4.28 -7.83 -10.30
C CYS A 510 5.09 -8.28 -11.52
N PHE A 511 5.23 -7.42 -12.53
CA PHE A 511 6.02 -7.71 -13.72
C PHE A 511 7.52 -7.89 -13.39
N GLU A 512 8.13 -6.97 -12.65
CA GLU A 512 9.57 -7.02 -12.34
C GLU A 512 9.95 -8.16 -11.40
N ILE A 513 9.04 -8.65 -10.54
CA ILE A 513 9.28 -9.89 -9.76
C ILE A 513 9.42 -11.10 -10.68
N VAL A 514 8.51 -11.29 -11.64
CA VAL A 514 8.52 -12.45 -12.56
C VAL A 514 9.63 -12.32 -13.61
N ALA A 515 9.89 -11.10 -14.09
CA ALA A 515 10.97 -10.78 -15.02
C ALA A 515 12.36 -10.64 -14.35
N LYS A 516 12.48 -10.86 -13.03
CA LYS A 516 13.73 -10.65 -12.29
C LYS A 516 14.88 -11.50 -12.85
N ARG A 517 15.99 -10.85 -13.19
CA ARG A 517 17.18 -11.48 -13.80
C ARG A 517 17.65 -12.66 -12.94
N ASN A 518 17.94 -13.80 -13.58
CA ASN A 518 18.44 -15.03 -12.96
C ASN A 518 17.55 -15.62 -11.82
N CYS A 519 16.29 -15.18 -11.70
CA CYS A 519 15.31 -15.69 -10.74
C CYS A 519 14.16 -16.42 -11.45
N GLN A 520 13.35 -17.18 -10.71
CA GLN A 520 12.18 -17.90 -11.23
C GLN A 520 10.94 -17.70 -10.34
N TRP A 521 10.76 -16.48 -9.80
CA TRP A 521 9.63 -16.15 -8.94
C TRP A 521 8.30 -16.20 -9.70
N ILE A 522 7.29 -16.81 -9.09
CA ILE A 522 5.91 -16.81 -9.56
C ILE A 522 4.98 -16.07 -8.60
N LEU A 523 3.85 -15.61 -9.11
CA LEU A 523 2.78 -14.97 -8.35
C LEU A 523 1.57 -15.91 -8.22
N GLN A 524 0.88 -15.90 -7.07
CA GLN A 524 -0.25 -16.79 -6.80
C GLN A 524 -1.51 -16.09 -6.28
N TYR A 525 -2.67 -16.55 -6.73
CA TYR A 525 -3.97 -16.15 -6.21
C TYR A 525 -4.46 -17.16 -5.15
N VAL A 526 -4.77 -16.68 -3.95
CA VAL A 526 -5.14 -17.52 -2.80
C VAL A 526 -6.61 -17.31 -2.47
N LYS A 527 -7.52 -18.01 -3.17
CA LYS A 527 -8.99 -17.95 -2.95
C LYS A 527 -9.39 -18.29 -1.49
N SER A 528 -8.53 -18.97 -0.73
CA SER A 528 -8.72 -19.22 0.70
C SER A 528 -8.58 -17.95 1.56
N ALA A 529 -7.75 -17.00 1.13
CA ALA A 529 -7.57 -15.71 1.77
C ALA A 529 -8.58 -14.68 1.21
N ASN A 530 -9.12 -13.82 2.07
CA ASN A 530 -9.97 -12.71 1.64
C ASN A 530 -9.83 -11.47 2.53
N GLY A 531 -10.09 -10.30 1.94
CA GLY A 531 -10.16 -9.01 2.62
C GLY A 531 -11.41 -8.24 2.17
N GLU A 532 -12.18 -7.72 3.13
CA GLU A 532 -13.38 -6.92 2.85
C GLU A 532 -13.02 -5.42 2.84
N THR A 533 -13.40 -4.71 1.79
CA THR A 533 -13.21 -3.25 1.65
C THR A 533 -14.52 -2.53 1.30
N ASP A 534 -14.64 -1.27 1.69
CA ASP A 534 -15.70 -0.38 1.19
C ASP A 534 -15.36 0.08 -0.25
N VAL A 535 -16.38 0.44 -1.02
CA VAL A 535 -16.24 0.94 -2.40
C VAL A 535 -17.07 2.22 -2.60
N PRO A 536 -16.72 3.09 -3.57
CA PRO A 536 -17.49 4.31 -3.83
C PRO A 536 -18.98 4.02 -4.09
N ASP A 537 -19.86 4.64 -3.30
CA ASP A 537 -21.32 4.59 -3.43
C ASP A 537 -21.88 5.73 -4.30
N ARG A 538 -21.03 6.68 -4.69
CA ARG A 538 -21.38 7.92 -5.42
C ARG A 538 -20.64 8.04 -6.75
N MET A 539 -21.37 8.43 -7.79
CA MET A 539 -20.87 8.58 -9.16
C MET A 539 -19.60 9.45 -9.28
N ALA A 540 -19.55 10.63 -8.65
CA ALA A 540 -18.38 11.51 -8.75
C ALA A 540 -17.10 10.93 -8.11
N GLU A 541 -17.24 10.16 -7.03
CA GLU A 541 -16.11 9.51 -6.34
C GLU A 541 -15.67 8.25 -7.11
N PHE A 542 -16.66 7.51 -7.62
CA PHE A 542 -16.49 6.35 -8.49
C PHE A 542 -15.76 6.69 -9.81
N ILE A 543 -16.16 7.76 -10.50
CA ILE A 543 -15.49 8.25 -11.74
C ILE A 543 -14.00 8.55 -11.48
N LEU A 544 -13.66 9.21 -10.35
CA LEU A 544 -12.26 9.53 -10.04
C LEU A 544 -11.41 8.30 -9.69
N GLN A 545 -11.98 7.32 -8.98
CA GLN A 545 -11.34 6.01 -8.77
C GLN A 545 -11.08 5.32 -10.11
N ARG A 546 -12.08 5.29 -11.00
CA ARG A 546 -12.04 4.62 -12.29
C ARG A 546 -11.05 5.24 -13.26
N ARG A 547 -10.96 6.57 -13.33
CA ARG A 547 -9.87 7.28 -14.05
C ARG A 547 -8.50 6.76 -13.62
N ARG A 548 -8.21 6.70 -12.31
CA ARG A 548 -6.91 6.23 -11.78
C ARG A 548 -6.65 4.78 -12.20
N TRP A 549 -7.64 3.91 -12.03
CA TRP A 549 -7.51 2.48 -12.29
C TRP A 549 -7.42 2.12 -13.78
N LEU A 550 -8.18 2.79 -14.65
CA LEU A 550 -8.16 2.59 -16.10
C LEU A 550 -6.84 3.09 -16.69
N ASN A 551 -6.44 4.34 -16.40
CA ASN A 551 -5.19 4.90 -16.90
C ASN A 551 -3.98 4.12 -16.37
N GLY A 552 -3.89 3.92 -15.05
CA GLY A 552 -2.79 3.16 -14.45
C GLY A 552 -2.68 1.73 -14.99
N SER A 553 -3.81 1.03 -15.15
CA SER A 553 -3.81 -0.31 -15.75
C SER A 553 -3.41 -0.29 -17.23
N PHE A 554 -3.91 0.65 -18.03
CA PHE A 554 -3.54 0.74 -19.44
C PHE A 554 -2.04 0.98 -19.62
N PHE A 555 -1.49 2.03 -19.01
CA PHE A 555 -0.07 2.39 -19.16
C PHE A 555 0.88 1.32 -18.59
N ALA A 556 0.54 0.68 -17.46
CA ALA A 556 1.32 -0.43 -16.92
C ALA A 556 1.21 -1.72 -17.76
N THR A 557 0.08 -1.98 -18.42
CA THR A 557 -0.05 -3.15 -19.33
C THR A 557 0.74 -2.92 -20.61
N VAL A 558 0.69 -1.71 -21.19
CA VAL A 558 1.55 -1.33 -22.33
C VAL A 558 3.03 -1.41 -21.96
N TYR A 559 3.42 -1.03 -20.74
CA TYR A 559 4.78 -1.25 -20.24
C TYR A 559 5.15 -2.74 -20.19
N ALA A 560 4.32 -3.59 -19.59
CA ALA A 560 4.58 -5.03 -19.49
C ALA A 560 4.65 -5.72 -20.88
N ILE A 561 3.76 -5.34 -21.81
CA ILE A 561 3.77 -5.83 -23.20
C ILE A 561 5.03 -5.38 -23.93
N THR A 562 5.43 -4.10 -23.85
CA THR A 562 6.65 -3.60 -24.51
C THR A 562 7.94 -4.18 -23.93
N HIS A 563 7.94 -4.58 -22.66
CA HIS A 563 9.10 -5.14 -21.98
C HIS A 563 9.08 -6.68 -21.84
N PHE A 564 8.11 -7.38 -22.42
CA PHE A 564 7.92 -8.84 -22.29
C PHE A 564 9.18 -9.68 -22.58
N TYR A 565 10.07 -9.18 -23.44
CA TYR A 565 11.37 -9.80 -23.75
C TYR A 565 12.24 -10.02 -22.49
N GLN A 566 12.00 -9.25 -21.42
CA GLN A 566 12.67 -9.42 -20.13
C GLN A 566 12.31 -10.72 -19.39
N ILE A 567 11.28 -11.46 -19.83
CA ILE A 567 11.08 -12.84 -19.35
C ILE A 567 12.25 -13.75 -19.75
N TRP A 568 12.95 -13.48 -20.86
CA TRP A 568 14.06 -14.35 -21.30
C TRP A 568 15.30 -14.27 -20.40
N ARG A 569 15.56 -13.13 -19.73
CA ARG A 569 16.65 -12.95 -18.72
C ARG A 569 16.37 -13.60 -17.36
N SER A 570 15.20 -14.20 -17.16
CA SER A 570 14.86 -14.98 -15.96
C SER A 570 15.45 -16.40 -16.01
N ASN A 571 15.48 -17.10 -14.87
CA ASN A 571 15.79 -18.53 -14.79
C ASN A 571 14.54 -19.43 -14.83
N HIS A 572 13.38 -18.90 -15.27
CA HIS A 572 12.18 -19.73 -15.52
C HIS A 572 12.46 -20.84 -16.54
N SER A 573 11.85 -22.01 -16.35
CA SER A 573 11.95 -23.14 -17.28
C SER A 573 11.41 -22.78 -18.67
N ALA A 574 11.87 -23.48 -19.72
CA ALA A 574 11.42 -23.23 -21.09
C ALA A 574 9.89 -23.32 -21.26
N SER A 575 9.25 -24.29 -20.58
CA SER A 575 7.79 -24.42 -20.55
C SER A 575 7.10 -23.27 -19.81
N ARG A 576 7.65 -22.79 -18.68
CA ARG A 576 7.10 -21.61 -17.98
C ARG A 576 7.27 -20.34 -18.83
N LYS A 577 8.41 -20.15 -19.50
CA LYS A 577 8.63 -19.01 -20.42
C LYS A 577 7.65 -19.03 -21.60
N PHE A 578 7.42 -20.19 -22.22
CA PHE A 578 6.42 -20.35 -23.28
C PHE A 578 4.99 -20.04 -22.79
N MET A 579 4.60 -20.56 -21.63
CA MET A 579 3.30 -20.28 -21.02
C MET A 579 3.12 -18.78 -20.71
N LEU A 580 4.12 -18.12 -20.14
CA LEU A 580 4.08 -16.66 -19.91
C LEU A 580 3.91 -15.87 -21.22
N VAL A 581 4.55 -16.29 -22.32
CA VAL A 581 4.36 -15.65 -23.65
C VAL A 581 2.92 -15.79 -24.15
N ILE A 582 2.25 -16.93 -23.95
CA ILE A 582 0.82 -17.09 -24.24
C ILE A 582 -0.01 -16.09 -23.41
N GLU A 583 0.32 -15.92 -22.13
CA GLU A 583 -0.36 -14.94 -21.26
C GLU A 583 -0.18 -13.50 -21.77
N PHE A 584 1.02 -13.09 -22.18
CA PHE A 584 1.26 -11.77 -22.76
C PHE A 584 0.50 -11.55 -24.08
N ILE A 585 0.35 -12.58 -24.92
CA ILE A 585 -0.48 -12.52 -26.13
C ILE A 585 -1.96 -12.32 -25.74
N TYR A 586 -2.47 -13.08 -24.77
CA TYR A 586 -3.83 -12.90 -24.24
C TYR A 586 -4.06 -11.50 -23.65
N GLN A 587 -3.13 -10.99 -22.83
CA GLN A 587 -3.21 -9.63 -22.27
C GLN A 587 -3.21 -8.58 -23.39
N THR A 588 -2.38 -8.76 -24.43
CA THR A 588 -2.34 -7.87 -25.60
C THR A 588 -3.68 -7.83 -26.34
N ILE A 589 -4.28 -8.99 -26.64
CA ILE A 589 -5.59 -9.06 -27.30
C ILE A 589 -6.67 -8.40 -26.42
N ASN A 590 -6.66 -8.67 -25.11
CA ASN A 590 -7.60 -8.06 -24.17
C ASN A 590 -7.46 -6.52 -24.09
N THR A 591 -6.23 -6.00 -24.15
CA THR A 591 -5.97 -4.55 -24.23
C THR A 591 -6.42 -3.94 -25.55
N LEU A 592 -6.28 -4.63 -26.68
CA LEU A 592 -6.82 -4.18 -27.97
C LEU A 592 -8.35 -4.11 -27.94
N PHE A 593 -9.03 -5.13 -27.39
CA PHE A 593 -10.48 -5.10 -27.20
C PHE A 593 -10.94 -3.95 -26.29
N ALA A 594 -10.18 -3.62 -25.25
CA ALA A 594 -10.44 -2.46 -24.40
C ALA A 594 -10.23 -1.12 -25.11
N TRP A 595 -9.19 -1.00 -25.97
CA TRP A 595 -8.89 0.21 -26.74
C TRP A 595 -10.01 0.56 -27.73
N PHE A 596 -10.57 -0.45 -28.39
CA PHE A 596 -11.67 -0.30 -29.36
C PHE A 596 -13.08 -0.47 -28.74
N ALA A 597 -13.21 -0.47 -27.41
CA ALA A 597 -14.47 -0.79 -26.73
C ALA A 597 -15.65 0.13 -27.10
N ILE A 598 -15.40 1.42 -27.33
CA ILE A 598 -16.45 2.39 -27.71
C ILE A 598 -16.88 2.18 -29.16
N GLY A 599 -15.94 2.01 -30.09
CA GLY A 599 -16.24 1.71 -31.49
C GLY A 599 -17.01 0.39 -31.62
N ASN A 600 -16.59 -0.65 -30.90
CA ASN A 600 -17.29 -1.94 -30.86
C ASN A 600 -18.71 -1.82 -30.27
N PHE A 601 -18.90 -1.08 -29.17
CA PHE A 601 -20.23 -0.90 -28.58
C PHE A 601 -21.15 -0.04 -29.47
N PHE A 602 -20.60 0.97 -30.16
CA PHE A 602 -21.36 1.73 -31.18
C PHE A 602 -21.75 0.86 -32.38
N LEU A 603 -20.84 0.01 -32.88
CA LEU A 603 -21.15 -0.91 -33.99
C LEU A 603 -22.23 -1.94 -33.61
N VAL A 604 -22.15 -2.53 -32.42
CA VAL A 604 -23.19 -3.44 -31.91
C VAL A 604 -24.52 -2.69 -31.74
N PHE A 605 -24.49 -1.45 -31.25
CA PHE A 605 -25.68 -0.60 -31.15
C PHE A 605 -26.29 -0.34 -32.53
N HIS A 606 -25.51 0.17 -33.48
CA HIS A 606 -25.98 0.53 -34.82
C HIS A 606 -26.56 -0.69 -35.55
N ILE A 607 -25.81 -1.80 -35.62
CA ILE A 607 -26.22 -3.00 -36.37
C ILE A 607 -27.53 -3.59 -35.81
N LEU A 608 -27.66 -3.76 -34.48
CA LEU A 608 -28.92 -4.24 -33.88
C LEU A 608 -30.09 -3.26 -34.08
N THR A 609 -29.80 -1.97 -34.12
CA THR A 609 -30.79 -0.90 -34.31
C THR A 609 -31.32 -0.87 -35.75
N THR A 610 -30.41 -0.94 -36.73
CA THR A 610 -30.74 -1.02 -38.15
C THR A 610 -31.48 -2.33 -38.47
N SER A 611 -31.06 -3.47 -37.91
CA SER A 611 -31.78 -4.75 -38.08
C SER A 611 -33.24 -4.69 -37.60
N LEU A 612 -33.58 -3.93 -36.55
CA LEU A 612 -34.98 -3.76 -36.14
C LEU A 612 -35.84 -3.02 -37.18
N GLY A 613 -35.22 -2.28 -38.10
CA GLY A 613 -35.87 -1.55 -39.19
C GLY A 613 -36.44 -2.42 -40.31
N ASP A 614 -36.10 -3.71 -40.35
CA ASP A 614 -36.61 -4.65 -41.35
C ASP A 614 -38.15 -4.74 -41.36
N ALA A 615 -38.71 -4.92 -42.55
CA ALA A 615 -40.16 -5.05 -42.76
C ALA A 615 -40.78 -6.25 -42.01
N ASP A 616 -40.02 -7.32 -41.79
CA ASP A 616 -40.42 -8.51 -41.02
C ASP A 616 -40.44 -8.27 -39.49
N LEU A 617 -39.89 -7.15 -39.01
CA LEU A 617 -39.63 -6.88 -37.59
C LEU A 617 -40.45 -5.70 -37.05
N LEU A 618 -39.92 -4.47 -37.06
CA LEU A 618 -40.65 -3.25 -36.66
C LEU A 618 -40.83 -2.26 -37.83
N GLY A 619 -40.25 -2.54 -38.99
CA GLY A 619 -40.39 -1.75 -40.21
C GLY A 619 -40.13 -0.26 -39.98
N ASN A 620 -41.02 0.58 -40.53
CA ASN A 620 -40.94 2.04 -40.42
C ASN A 620 -40.86 2.55 -38.97
N ALA A 621 -41.48 1.86 -38.00
CA ALA A 621 -41.38 2.25 -36.59
C ALA A 621 -39.97 1.95 -36.01
N GLY A 622 -39.37 0.83 -36.41
CA GLY A 622 -37.98 0.49 -36.11
C GLY A 622 -37.01 1.53 -36.68
N ASN A 623 -37.16 1.85 -37.97
CA ASN A 623 -36.30 2.85 -38.66
C ASN A 623 -36.36 4.23 -38.00
N ILE A 624 -37.56 4.74 -37.67
CA ILE A 624 -37.71 6.04 -37.00
C ILE A 624 -37.08 6.03 -35.60
N LEU A 625 -37.33 4.99 -34.80
CA LEU A 625 -36.73 4.86 -33.47
C LEU A 625 -35.21 4.75 -33.53
N GLY A 626 -34.68 4.03 -34.53
CA GLY A 626 -33.25 3.83 -34.69
C GLY A 626 -32.50 5.12 -35.00
N ILE A 627 -32.97 5.88 -35.99
CA ILE A 627 -32.41 7.20 -36.32
C ILE A 627 -32.45 8.13 -35.10
N VAL A 628 -33.57 8.16 -34.37
CA VAL A 628 -33.71 8.99 -33.15
C VAL A 628 -32.72 8.56 -32.05
N PHE A 629 -32.59 7.27 -31.78
CA PHE A 629 -31.66 6.78 -30.76
C PHE A 629 -30.19 6.94 -31.18
N GLU A 630 -29.84 6.86 -32.46
CA GLU A 630 -28.48 7.09 -32.95
C GLU A 630 -28.07 8.57 -32.80
N TRP A 631 -28.93 9.52 -33.19
CA TRP A 631 -28.68 10.93 -32.93
C TRP A 631 -28.56 11.25 -31.43
N LEU A 632 -29.38 10.64 -30.58
CA LEU A 632 -29.29 10.79 -29.12
C LEU A 632 -28.04 10.12 -28.52
N TYR A 633 -27.60 8.99 -29.07
CA TYR A 633 -26.34 8.32 -28.71
C TYR A 633 -25.18 9.26 -28.98
N LEU A 634 -25.06 9.76 -30.22
CA LEU A 634 -23.96 10.60 -30.66
C LEU A 634 -23.94 11.94 -29.91
N ALA A 635 -25.09 12.56 -29.69
CA ALA A 635 -25.22 13.78 -28.88
C ALA A 635 -24.81 13.56 -27.41
N THR A 636 -25.19 12.44 -26.81
CA THR A 636 -24.81 12.09 -25.43
C THR A 636 -23.31 11.78 -25.33
N LEU A 637 -22.75 11.07 -26.31
CA LEU A 637 -21.31 10.78 -26.40
C LEU A 637 -20.49 12.07 -26.51
N LEU A 638 -20.87 12.99 -27.42
CA LEU A 638 -20.25 14.30 -27.58
C LEU A 638 -20.35 15.15 -26.30
N THR A 639 -21.52 15.15 -25.64
CA THR A 639 -21.70 15.84 -24.36
C THR A 639 -20.79 15.25 -23.28
N CYS A 640 -20.55 13.94 -23.30
CA CYS A 640 -19.63 13.27 -22.38
C CYS A 640 -18.18 13.73 -22.60
N PHE A 641 -17.72 13.83 -23.85
CA PHE A 641 -16.40 14.40 -24.17
C PHE A 641 -16.26 15.86 -23.67
N ILE A 642 -17.28 16.70 -23.90
CA ILE A 642 -17.28 18.10 -23.46
C ILE A 642 -17.19 18.20 -21.93
N LEU A 643 -18.01 17.44 -21.20
CA LEU A 643 -17.97 17.43 -19.73
C LEU A 643 -16.67 16.82 -19.17
N ALA A 644 -16.12 15.80 -19.82
CA ALA A 644 -14.89 15.13 -19.38
C ALA A 644 -13.64 16.01 -19.54
N MET A 645 -13.61 16.90 -20.53
CA MET A 645 -12.51 17.86 -20.73
C MET A 645 -12.69 19.16 -19.92
N GLY A 646 -13.93 19.63 -19.73
CA GLY A 646 -14.20 20.94 -19.12
C GLY A 646 -14.54 20.94 -17.63
N ASN A 647 -15.06 19.86 -17.07
CA ASN A 647 -15.69 19.87 -15.74
C ASN A 647 -15.23 18.74 -14.80
N ARG A 648 -14.95 19.09 -13.54
CA ARG A 648 -14.76 18.09 -12.47
C ARG A 648 -16.08 17.39 -12.11
N PRO A 649 -16.11 16.05 -11.92
CA PRO A 649 -17.34 15.30 -11.65
C PRO A 649 -18.15 15.77 -10.44
N GLN A 650 -17.51 16.33 -9.41
CA GLN A 650 -18.23 16.85 -8.23
C GLN A 650 -19.14 18.04 -8.56
N GLY A 651 -18.71 18.94 -9.45
CA GLY A 651 -19.52 20.10 -9.85
C GLY A 651 -20.62 19.77 -10.86
N SER A 652 -20.44 18.69 -11.63
CA SER A 652 -21.27 18.30 -12.77
C SER A 652 -22.04 16.99 -12.56
N ASN A 653 -22.04 16.44 -11.33
CA ASN A 653 -22.59 15.13 -10.95
C ASN A 653 -24.01 14.87 -11.48
N LYS A 654 -24.88 15.90 -11.51
CA LYS A 654 -26.24 15.80 -12.07
C LYS A 654 -26.24 15.38 -13.54
N PHE A 655 -25.38 15.96 -14.37
CA PHE A 655 -25.28 15.62 -15.80
C PHE A 655 -24.73 14.21 -16.01
N TYR A 656 -23.70 13.82 -15.24
CA TYR A 656 -23.19 12.44 -15.27
C TYR A 656 -24.27 11.43 -14.88
N MET A 657 -25.11 11.71 -13.87
CA MET A 657 -26.26 10.86 -13.54
C MET A 657 -27.33 10.82 -14.65
N THR A 658 -27.62 11.93 -15.33
CA THR A 658 -28.51 11.92 -16.50
C THR A 658 -27.98 11.03 -17.62
N MET A 659 -26.67 11.08 -17.90
CA MET A 659 -26.02 10.19 -18.86
C MET A 659 -26.13 8.72 -18.44
N VAL A 660 -25.94 8.42 -17.15
CA VAL A 660 -26.07 7.05 -16.62
C VAL A 660 -27.48 6.51 -16.84
N TYR A 661 -28.52 7.31 -16.60
CA TYR A 661 -29.91 6.90 -16.87
C TYR A 661 -30.18 6.71 -18.38
N PHE A 662 -29.63 7.57 -19.24
CA PHE A 662 -29.71 7.37 -20.69
C PHE A 662 -29.03 6.07 -21.14
N TRP A 663 -27.80 5.79 -20.65
CA TRP A 663 -27.06 4.58 -20.97
C TRP A 663 -27.74 3.30 -20.47
N ILE A 664 -28.41 3.34 -19.32
CA ILE A 664 -29.29 2.26 -18.85
C ILE A 664 -30.48 2.07 -19.80
N GLY A 665 -31.11 3.16 -20.27
CA GLY A 665 -32.20 3.12 -21.25
C GLY A 665 -31.77 2.49 -22.58
N ILE A 666 -30.62 2.88 -23.12
CA ILE A 666 -30.01 2.27 -24.32
C ILE A 666 -29.72 0.78 -24.08
N MET A 667 -29.24 0.38 -22.89
CA MET A 667 -29.01 -1.03 -22.59
C MET A 667 -30.31 -1.84 -22.56
N ILE A 668 -31.39 -1.29 -22.00
CA ILE A 668 -32.72 -1.94 -22.01
C ILE A 668 -33.22 -2.08 -23.45
N TYR A 669 -33.09 -1.04 -24.28
CA TYR A 669 -33.44 -1.08 -25.69
C TYR A 669 -32.63 -2.14 -26.47
N LEU A 670 -31.31 -2.19 -26.32
CA LEU A 670 -30.48 -3.20 -26.99
C LEU A 670 -30.74 -4.63 -26.49
N THR A 671 -31.04 -4.80 -25.20
CA THR A 671 -31.43 -6.10 -24.63
C THR A 671 -32.77 -6.55 -25.22
N PHE A 672 -33.75 -5.64 -25.33
CA PHE A 672 -35.01 -5.90 -26.03
C PHE A 672 -34.79 -6.23 -27.51
N ALA A 673 -33.96 -5.45 -28.22
CA ALA A 673 -33.65 -5.66 -29.63
C ALA A 673 -33.07 -7.06 -29.89
N ALA A 674 -32.03 -7.44 -29.15
CA ALA A 674 -31.39 -8.75 -29.27
C ALA A 674 -32.36 -9.90 -28.98
N ILE A 675 -33.18 -9.79 -27.93
CA ILE A 675 -34.19 -10.83 -27.59
C ILE A 675 -35.28 -10.89 -28.67
N PHE A 676 -35.80 -9.76 -29.14
CA PHE A 676 -36.86 -9.69 -30.13
C PHE A 676 -36.41 -10.27 -31.48
N ILE A 677 -35.22 -9.88 -31.96
CA ILE A 677 -34.60 -10.43 -33.18
C ILE A 677 -34.37 -11.94 -33.02
N THR A 678 -33.85 -12.40 -31.88
CA THR A 678 -33.63 -13.84 -31.61
C THR A 678 -34.93 -14.63 -31.65
N VAL A 679 -35.99 -14.15 -30.98
CA VAL A 679 -37.31 -14.81 -30.96
C VAL A 679 -37.94 -14.81 -32.36
N LYS A 680 -37.82 -13.72 -33.12
CA LYS A 680 -38.34 -13.63 -34.50
C LYS A 680 -37.59 -14.52 -35.48
N SER A 681 -36.26 -14.60 -35.36
CA SER A 681 -35.43 -15.54 -36.12
C SER A 681 -35.84 -16.98 -35.84
N ILE A 682 -36.00 -17.37 -34.56
CA ILE A 682 -36.48 -18.70 -34.19
C ILE A 682 -37.89 -18.96 -34.75
N GLN A 683 -38.82 -18.00 -34.66
CA GLN A 683 -40.16 -18.14 -35.23
C GLN A 683 -40.13 -18.41 -36.74
N LYS A 684 -39.28 -17.70 -37.50
CA LYS A 684 -39.11 -17.87 -38.95
C LYS A 684 -38.50 -19.24 -39.31
N GLU A 685 -37.50 -19.68 -38.57
CA GLU A 685 -36.88 -21.01 -38.70
C GLU A 685 -37.78 -22.18 -38.21
N THR A 686 -38.89 -21.87 -37.50
CA THR A 686 -39.86 -22.87 -36.99
C THR A 686 -41.17 -22.90 -37.78
N SER A 687 -41.47 -21.89 -38.61
CA SER A 687 -42.62 -21.91 -39.53
C SER A 687 -42.45 -22.89 -40.69
N ASP A 688 -41.21 -23.14 -41.10
CA ASP A 688 -40.88 -24.23 -42.01
C ASP A 688 -40.89 -25.55 -41.23
N GLN A 689 -41.72 -26.52 -41.65
CA GLN A 689 -42.11 -27.67 -40.81
C GLN A 689 -41.04 -28.77 -40.62
N ASP A 690 -39.76 -28.47 -40.84
CA ASP A 690 -38.64 -29.42 -40.75
C ASP A 690 -37.63 -29.00 -39.64
N PHE A 691 -38.16 -28.60 -38.48
CA PHE A 691 -37.39 -28.15 -37.32
C PHE A 691 -36.59 -29.28 -36.65
N SER A 692 -35.45 -29.62 -37.24
CA SER A 692 -34.41 -30.42 -36.59
C SER A 692 -33.48 -29.51 -35.80
N LEU A 693 -33.00 -29.96 -34.63
CA LEU A 693 -31.92 -29.27 -33.90
C LEU A 693 -30.67 -29.01 -34.76
N SER A 694 -30.47 -29.76 -35.86
CA SER A 694 -29.38 -29.54 -36.81
C SER A 694 -29.51 -28.29 -37.68
N SER A 695 -30.72 -27.72 -37.89
CA SER A 695 -30.87 -26.49 -38.69
C SER A 695 -30.31 -25.27 -37.95
N LEU A 696 -30.47 -25.22 -36.62
CA LEU A 696 -29.93 -24.18 -35.75
C LEU A 696 -28.39 -24.06 -35.81
N PHE A 697 -27.69 -25.15 -36.09
CA PHE A 697 -26.22 -25.17 -36.31
C PHE A 697 -25.84 -24.82 -37.77
N ARG A 698 -26.80 -24.78 -38.69
CA ARG A 698 -26.58 -24.57 -40.13
C ARG A 698 -26.66 -23.09 -40.51
N ASN A 699 -27.47 -22.30 -39.80
CA ASN A 699 -27.46 -20.84 -39.90
C ASN A 699 -26.26 -20.26 -39.14
N TYR A 700 -25.17 -19.97 -39.86
CA TYR A 700 -23.88 -19.53 -39.29
C TYR A 700 -23.98 -18.26 -38.42
N GLN A 701 -24.83 -17.29 -38.81
CA GLN A 701 -24.96 -16.02 -38.09
C GLN A 701 -25.74 -16.22 -36.78
N PHE A 702 -26.84 -16.98 -36.82
CA PHE A 702 -27.61 -17.37 -35.65
C PHE A 702 -26.78 -18.21 -34.66
N PHE A 703 -26.05 -19.21 -35.17
CA PHE A 703 -25.14 -20.04 -34.37
C PHE A 703 -24.03 -19.21 -33.70
N SER A 704 -23.38 -18.31 -34.44
CA SER A 704 -22.32 -17.43 -33.90
C SER A 704 -22.83 -16.53 -32.77
N MET A 705 -24.07 -16.02 -32.88
CA MET A 705 -24.71 -15.23 -31.83
C MET A 705 -24.98 -16.07 -30.57
N ILE A 706 -25.54 -17.28 -30.71
CA ILE A 706 -25.75 -18.20 -29.57
C ILE A 706 -24.43 -18.56 -28.90
N VAL A 707 -23.41 -18.94 -29.67
CA VAL A 707 -22.09 -19.29 -29.13
C VAL A 707 -21.51 -18.14 -28.31
N SER A 708 -21.58 -16.90 -28.79
CA SER A 708 -21.08 -15.73 -28.06
C SER A 708 -21.86 -15.44 -26.77
N LEU A 709 -23.20 -15.46 -26.81
CA LEU A 709 -24.04 -15.22 -25.63
C LEU A 709 -23.85 -16.31 -24.56
N MET A 710 -23.78 -17.57 -24.96
CA MET A 710 -23.58 -18.71 -24.07
C MET A 710 -22.15 -18.73 -23.49
N SER A 711 -21.13 -18.51 -24.31
CA SER A 711 -19.73 -18.44 -23.88
C SER A 711 -19.43 -17.24 -22.96
N THR A 712 -20.29 -16.22 -22.96
CA THR A 712 -20.26 -15.14 -21.97
C THR A 712 -21.05 -15.54 -20.72
N TYR A 713 -22.38 -15.59 -20.79
CA TYR A 713 -23.22 -15.65 -19.59
C TYR A 713 -23.31 -17.03 -18.95
N VAL A 714 -23.36 -18.12 -19.73
CA VAL A 714 -23.41 -19.48 -19.16
C VAL A 714 -22.05 -19.87 -18.58
N VAL A 715 -20.95 -19.44 -19.19
CA VAL A 715 -19.60 -19.59 -18.59
C VAL A 715 -19.50 -18.88 -17.24
N TRP A 716 -20.05 -17.67 -17.09
CA TRP A 716 -20.08 -16.97 -15.81
C TRP A 716 -20.90 -17.73 -14.75
N ILE A 717 -22.10 -18.21 -15.10
CA ILE A 717 -22.95 -19.02 -14.19
C ILE A 717 -22.23 -20.31 -13.77
N VAL A 718 -21.70 -21.07 -14.73
CA VAL A 718 -21.02 -22.35 -14.49
C VAL A 718 -19.74 -22.16 -13.69
N ALA A 719 -18.92 -21.16 -14.01
CA ALA A 719 -17.72 -20.85 -13.24
C ALA A 719 -18.06 -20.48 -11.79
N SER A 720 -19.07 -19.63 -11.56
CA SER A 720 -19.46 -19.22 -10.20
C SER A 720 -20.08 -20.35 -9.38
N LEU A 721 -20.75 -21.32 -10.01
CA LEU A 721 -21.19 -22.56 -9.36
C LEU A 721 -19.99 -23.45 -8.98
N LEU A 722 -19.04 -23.68 -9.90
CA LEU A 722 -17.84 -24.49 -9.67
C LEU A 722 -16.86 -23.85 -8.65
N PHE A 723 -16.85 -22.52 -8.54
CA PHE A 723 -16.12 -21.77 -7.52
C PHE A 723 -16.90 -21.63 -6.18
N PHE A 724 -18.06 -22.28 -6.07
CA PHE A 724 -18.98 -22.30 -4.92
C PHE A 724 -19.39 -20.91 -4.40
N ASP A 725 -19.62 -19.95 -5.30
CA ASP A 725 -20.06 -18.59 -4.96
C ASP A 725 -21.01 -18.00 -6.02
N PRO A 726 -22.20 -18.58 -6.24
CA PRO A 726 -23.12 -18.15 -7.31
C PRO A 726 -23.86 -16.85 -7.02
N TRP A 727 -23.83 -16.33 -5.78
CA TRP A 727 -24.81 -15.34 -5.30
C TRP A 727 -24.83 -14.03 -6.07
N HIS A 728 -23.67 -13.56 -6.55
CA HIS A 728 -23.56 -12.33 -7.33
C HIS A 728 -24.29 -12.41 -8.68
N MET A 729 -24.45 -13.62 -9.26
CA MET A 729 -25.26 -13.84 -10.47
C MET A 729 -26.75 -13.57 -10.24
N VAL A 730 -27.22 -13.68 -8.99
CA VAL A 730 -28.62 -13.41 -8.62
C VAL A 730 -28.80 -11.98 -8.11
N THR A 731 -27.85 -11.48 -7.29
CA THR A 731 -28.02 -10.20 -6.58
C THR A 731 -27.45 -8.98 -7.30
N CYS A 732 -26.59 -9.15 -8.31
CA CYS A 732 -25.84 -8.04 -8.93
C CYS A 732 -25.79 -8.07 -10.47
N PHE A 733 -26.09 -9.20 -11.11
CA PHE A 733 -25.95 -9.38 -12.57
C PHE A 733 -26.74 -8.35 -13.37
N LEU A 734 -28.04 -8.15 -13.06
CA LEU A 734 -28.89 -7.21 -13.79
C LEU A 734 -28.36 -5.77 -13.70
N GLN A 735 -27.94 -5.33 -12.51
CA GLN A 735 -27.35 -4.01 -12.30
C GLN A 735 -26.05 -3.84 -13.11
N TYR A 736 -25.22 -4.89 -13.17
CA TYR A 736 -23.97 -4.87 -13.93
C TYR A 736 -24.21 -4.77 -15.44
N ILE A 737 -25.13 -5.58 -15.99
CA ILE A 737 -25.50 -5.50 -17.41
C ILE A 737 -26.02 -4.11 -17.75
N LEU A 738 -26.97 -3.57 -16.97
CA LEU A 738 -27.56 -2.24 -17.20
C LEU A 738 -26.53 -1.09 -17.12
N LEU A 739 -25.50 -1.20 -16.28
CA LEU A 739 -24.44 -0.19 -16.17
C LEU A 739 -23.25 -0.43 -17.12
N THR A 740 -23.22 -1.51 -17.90
CA THR A 740 -22.13 -1.82 -18.83
C THR A 740 -21.86 -0.69 -19.84
N PRO A 741 -22.86 -0.03 -20.47
CA PRO A 741 -22.58 1.10 -21.38
C PRO A 741 -22.09 2.36 -20.66
N THR A 742 -22.41 2.54 -19.38
CA THR A 742 -21.80 3.60 -18.55
C THR A 742 -20.31 3.32 -18.34
N TYR A 743 -19.92 2.07 -18.14
CA TYR A 743 -18.51 1.68 -18.04
C TYR A 743 -17.78 1.89 -19.38
N ILE A 744 -18.37 1.44 -20.49
CA ILE A 744 -17.75 1.54 -21.83
C ILE A 744 -17.61 2.99 -22.28
N ASN A 745 -18.67 3.80 -22.18
CA ASN A 745 -18.67 5.16 -22.71
C ASN A 745 -18.20 6.18 -21.65
N VAL A 746 -18.93 6.34 -20.54
CA VAL A 746 -18.68 7.44 -19.59
C VAL A 746 -17.33 7.30 -18.88
N LEU A 747 -17.01 6.10 -18.35
CA LEU A 747 -15.77 5.93 -17.57
C LEU A 747 -14.51 5.99 -18.45
N ASN A 748 -14.52 5.37 -19.63
CA ASN A 748 -13.36 5.40 -20.53
C ASN A 748 -13.14 6.79 -21.12
N ILE A 749 -14.19 7.48 -21.59
CA ILE A 749 -14.05 8.88 -22.07
C ILE A 749 -13.48 9.75 -20.95
N TYR A 750 -14.01 9.65 -19.73
CA TYR A 750 -13.49 10.43 -18.61
C TYR A 750 -12.03 10.07 -18.27
N ALA A 751 -11.66 8.79 -18.32
CA ALA A 751 -10.30 8.32 -18.05
C ALA A 751 -9.28 8.86 -19.07
N PHE A 752 -9.52 8.63 -20.38
CA PHE A 752 -8.61 9.08 -21.44
C PHE A 752 -8.53 10.62 -21.52
N CYS A 753 -9.66 11.33 -21.42
CA CYS A 753 -9.69 12.79 -21.33
C CYS A 753 -9.01 13.35 -20.07
N ASN A 754 -8.73 12.54 -19.05
CA ASN A 754 -8.06 12.98 -17.83
C ASN A 754 -6.69 12.31 -17.59
N THR A 755 -6.04 11.82 -18.65
CA THR A 755 -4.64 11.32 -18.62
C THR A 755 -3.60 12.36 -18.18
N HIS A 756 -3.87 13.66 -18.38
CA HIS A 756 -3.04 14.75 -17.82
C HIS A 756 -3.10 14.86 -16.29
N ASP A 757 -4.19 14.42 -15.65
CA ASP A 757 -4.39 14.53 -14.22
C ASP A 757 -3.79 13.27 -13.57
N ILE A 758 -2.64 13.45 -12.93
CA ILE A 758 -1.88 12.42 -12.19
C ILE A 758 -2.16 12.56 -10.67
N THR A 759 -3.12 13.39 -10.27
CA THR A 759 -3.43 13.60 -8.85
C THR A 759 -4.05 12.37 -8.21
N TRP A 760 -3.54 12.02 -7.03
CA TRP A 760 -4.02 10.87 -6.26
C TRP A 760 -5.40 11.09 -5.60
N GLY A 761 -5.89 12.33 -5.56
CA GLY A 761 -7.21 12.71 -5.02
C GLY A 761 -7.20 13.20 -3.57
N THR A 762 -6.05 13.21 -2.89
CA THR A 762 -5.89 13.77 -1.54
C THR A 762 -6.00 15.31 -1.53
N LYS A 763 -6.40 15.85 -0.38
CA LYS A 763 -6.48 17.31 -0.14
C LYS A 763 -5.09 17.89 0.20
N GLY A 764 -5.02 19.21 0.42
CA GLY A 764 -3.78 19.99 0.43
C GLY A 764 -2.76 19.58 1.49
N ASP A 765 -1.57 20.18 1.45
CA ASP A 765 -0.61 20.07 2.54
C ASP A 765 -0.88 21.17 3.58
N ASP A 766 -1.81 20.86 4.48
CA ASP A 766 -2.12 21.65 5.67
C ASP A 766 -0.87 21.62 6.58
N LYS A 767 -0.42 22.78 7.07
CA LYS A 767 0.85 22.89 7.79
C LYS A 767 0.71 22.44 9.24
N ALA A 768 1.50 21.44 9.65
CA ALA A 768 1.53 20.95 11.03
C ALA A 768 1.95 22.05 12.02
N GLU A 769 1.41 22.00 13.24
CA GLU A 769 1.92 22.82 14.36
C GLU A 769 3.39 22.50 14.63
N LYS A 770 4.21 23.54 14.89
CA LYS A 770 5.66 23.37 15.13
C LYS A 770 5.90 22.63 16.45
N LEU A 771 6.79 21.65 16.41
CA LEU A 771 7.25 20.91 17.60
C LEU A 771 8.57 21.49 18.12
N PRO A 772 8.91 21.30 19.42
CA PRO A 772 10.21 21.71 19.93
C PRO A 772 11.36 20.94 19.24
N SER A 773 12.49 21.61 19.05
CA SER A 773 13.76 20.99 18.65
C SER A 773 14.53 20.44 19.86
N ALA A 774 15.46 19.52 19.61
CA ALA A 774 16.28 18.87 20.63
C ALA A 774 17.75 18.90 20.18
N ASN A 775 18.64 19.52 20.96
CA ASN A 775 20.03 19.76 20.59
C ASN A 775 21.00 19.22 21.64
N LEU A 776 22.14 18.69 21.18
CA LEU A 776 23.27 18.28 22.02
C LEU A 776 23.86 19.45 22.82
N LYS A 777 24.03 19.22 24.12
CA LYS A 777 24.92 19.99 24.99
C LYS A 777 26.36 19.43 24.90
N PRO A 778 27.39 20.21 25.29
CA PRO A 778 28.78 19.73 25.38
C PRO A 778 28.97 18.49 26.28
N SER A 779 28.04 18.25 27.20
CA SER A 779 27.96 17.08 28.09
C SER A 779 27.52 15.77 27.40
N GLY A 780 27.19 15.78 26.11
CA GLY A 780 26.71 14.59 25.39
C GLY A 780 25.24 14.25 25.61
N LYS A 781 24.53 15.04 26.42
CA LYS A 781 23.09 14.89 26.70
C LYS A 781 22.27 15.91 25.92
N VAL A 782 20.98 15.61 25.77
CA VAL A 782 20.02 16.40 24.98
C VAL A 782 18.83 16.80 25.86
N ASP A 783 18.43 18.07 25.77
CA ASP A 783 17.28 18.60 26.49
C ASP A 783 15.95 18.13 25.88
N VAL A 784 15.18 17.37 26.67
CA VAL A 784 13.86 16.87 26.28
C VAL A 784 12.82 17.40 27.25
N ALA A 785 11.87 18.20 26.76
CA ALA A 785 10.65 18.51 27.51
C ALA A 785 9.71 17.29 27.49
N ILE A 786 9.28 16.83 28.67
CA ILE A 786 8.57 15.55 28.92
C ILE A 786 7.42 15.80 29.94
N PRO A 787 6.25 15.13 29.84
CA PRO A 787 5.20 15.16 30.88
C PRO A 787 5.68 14.58 32.21
N GLN A 788 5.30 15.19 33.33
CA GLN A 788 5.97 14.97 34.62
C GLN A 788 5.13 14.24 35.68
N ASP A 789 3.80 14.28 35.57
CA ASP A 789 2.85 13.91 36.64
C ASP A 789 1.73 12.98 36.15
N ASP A 790 1.27 12.07 37.02
CA ASP A 790 0.16 11.13 36.77
C ASP A 790 -1.13 11.85 36.35
N GLY A 791 -1.37 13.04 36.92
CA GLY A 791 -2.50 13.88 36.55
C GLY A 791 -2.41 14.36 35.09
N ASP A 792 -1.22 14.67 34.58
CA ASP A 792 -1.03 15.07 33.18
C ASP A 792 -1.17 13.89 32.22
N LEU A 793 -0.62 12.71 32.54
CA LEU A 793 -0.77 11.51 31.70
C LEU A 793 -2.23 11.07 31.59
N ASN A 794 -2.96 11.07 32.71
CA ASN A 794 -4.39 10.74 32.72
C ASN A 794 -5.25 11.82 32.08
N ALA A 795 -4.97 13.11 32.31
CA ALA A 795 -5.72 14.20 31.67
C ALA A 795 -5.42 14.31 30.16
N GLN A 796 -4.22 13.98 29.69
CA GLN A 796 -3.93 13.89 28.24
C GLN A 796 -4.69 12.72 27.61
N TYR A 797 -4.71 11.55 28.26
CA TYR A 797 -5.50 10.40 27.82
C TYR A 797 -7.00 10.74 27.77
N GLU A 798 -7.54 11.39 28.80
CA GLU A 798 -8.96 11.81 28.86
C GLU A 798 -9.28 12.98 27.91
N ALA A 799 -8.34 13.89 27.64
CA ALA A 799 -8.50 14.97 26.67
C ALA A 799 -8.45 14.46 25.22
N GLU A 800 -7.59 13.50 24.90
CA GLU A 800 -7.66 12.80 23.60
C GLU A 800 -9.00 12.04 23.46
N LEU A 801 -9.47 11.37 24.53
CA LEU A 801 -10.82 10.76 24.56
C LEU A 801 -11.97 11.79 24.41
N ALA A 802 -11.77 13.05 24.81
CA ALA A 802 -12.77 14.12 24.67
C ALA A 802 -12.80 14.76 23.26
N LYS A 803 -11.70 14.72 22.50
CA LYS A 803 -11.59 15.32 21.15
C LYS A 803 -12.55 14.70 20.11
N PHE A 804 -13.24 13.62 20.44
CA PHE A 804 -14.20 12.94 19.57
C PHE A 804 -15.57 13.62 19.49
N ALA A 805 -15.86 14.57 20.39
CA ALA A 805 -17.20 15.06 20.67
C ALA A 805 -17.71 16.18 19.73
N SER A 806 -16.86 16.75 18.88
CA SER A 806 -17.20 17.86 17.97
C SER A 806 -16.89 17.55 16.51
N LYS A 807 -17.45 18.34 15.57
CA LYS A 807 -17.30 18.14 14.12
C LYS A 807 -16.20 19.05 13.53
N PRO A 808 -15.39 18.56 12.58
CA PRO A 808 -14.28 19.32 12.01
C PRO A 808 -14.74 20.37 10.97
N PRO A 809 -14.01 21.50 10.83
CA PRO A 809 -14.20 22.49 9.77
C PRO A 809 -13.68 22.01 8.40
N LYS A 810 -13.75 22.87 7.37
CA LYS A 810 -13.22 22.61 6.02
C LYS A 810 -12.17 23.65 5.62
N GLU A 811 -11.07 23.20 5.05
CA GLU A 811 -9.98 24.04 4.55
C GLU A 811 -10.00 24.23 3.02
N VAL A 812 -9.24 25.23 2.55
CA VAL A 812 -9.18 25.71 1.15
C VAL A 812 -7.72 25.74 0.68
N ARG A 813 -7.46 25.34 -0.58
CA ARG A 813 -6.12 25.29 -1.19
C ARG A 813 -5.75 26.60 -1.90
N ALA A 814 -4.45 26.90 -1.95
CA ALA A 814 -3.80 27.76 -2.94
C ALA A 814 -2.76 26.95 -3.74
N VAL A 815 -2.31 27.45 -4.89
CA VAL A 815 -1.46 26.75 -5.89
C VAL A 815 -0.37 27.69 -6.42
N THR A 816 0.80 27.16 -6.82
CA THR A 816 1.85 27.88 -7.57
C THR A 816 2.81 26.89 -8.25
N GLU A 817 3.50 27.30 -9.32
CA GLU A 817 4.40 26.51 -10.21
C GLU A 817 3.81 25.28 -10.92
N GLU A 818 2.82 24.57 -10.34
CA GLU A 818 2.16 23.39 -10.93
C GLU A 818 1.62 23.65 -12.36
N GLU A 819 1.17 24.89 -12.63
CA GLU A 819 0.54 25.33 -13.88
C GLU A 819 1.43 25.12 -15.13
N LYS A 820 2.76 25.29 -15.03
CA LYS A 820 3.68 25.09 -16.16
C LYS A 820 3.78 23.62 -16.56
N GLN A 821 3.71 22.72 -15.59
CA GLN A 821 3.75 21.27 -15.82
C GLN A 821 2.40 20.76 -16.33
N GLU A 822 1.29 21.35 -15.87
CA GLU A 822 -0.05 21.03 -16.39
C GLU A 822 -0.14 21.22 -17.91
N ASP A 823 0.40 22.30 -18.47
CA ASP A 823 0.19 22.63 -19.90
C ASP A 823 0.89 21.64 -20.86
N TYR A 824 2.10 21.17 -20.51
CA TYR A 824 2.73 20.06 -21.23
C TYR A 824 1.89 18.77 -21.15
N TYR A 825 1.34 18.46 -19.97
CA TYR A 825 0.49 17.29 -19.76
C TYR A 825 -0.87 17.41 -20.48
N LYS A 826 -1.48 18.60 -20.54
CA LYS A 826 -2.69 18.91 -21.34
C LYS A 826 -2.47 18.65 -22.82
N GLY A 827 -1.27 18.93 -23.34
CA GLY A 827 -0.89 18.68 -24.74
C GLY A 827 -0.83 17.19 -25.10
N PHE A 828 -0.10 16.39 -24.32
CA PHE A 828 -0.02 14.93 -24.55
C PHE A 828 -1.38 14.24 -24.40
N ARG A 829 -2.19 14.63 -23.41
CA ARG A 829 -3.60 14.20 -23.30
C ARG A 829 -4.32 14.38 -24.64
N SER A 830 -4.27 15.57 -25.22
CA SER A 830 -4.95 15.86 -26.48
C SER A 830 -4.48 14.95 -27.61
N ALA A 831 -3.17 14.67 -27.70
CA ALA A 831 -2.64 13.73 -28.70
C ALA A 831 -3.17 12.29 -28.49
N VAL A 832 -3.12 11.75 -27.27
CA VAL A 832 -3.61 10.39 -26.97
C VAL A 832 -5.11 10.28 -27.20
N VAL A 833 -5.89 11.27 -26.76
CA VAL A 833 -7.35 11.30 -26.94
C VAL A 833 -7.71 11.40 -28.42
N LEU A 834 -7.03 12.24 -29.21
CA LEU A 834 -7.26 12.33 -30.64
C LEU A 834 -6.94 11.01 -31.35
N ILE A 835 -5.78 10.39 -31.08
CA ILE A 835 -5.41 9.09 -31.66
C ILE A 835 -6.46 8.03 -31.30
N TRP A 836 -6.89 7.95 -30.04
CA TRP A 836 -7.89 6.99 -29.58
C TRP A 836 -9.28 7.20 -30.23
N ILE A 837 -9.72 8.45 -30.36
CA ILE A 837 -10.95 8.81 -31.09
C ILE A 837 -10.82 8.44 -32.57
N PHE A 838 -9.74 8.83 -33.24
CA PHE A 838 -9.53 8.49 -34.65
C PHE A 838 -9.45 6.99 -34.88
N CYS A 839 -8.84 6.21 -33.97
CA CYS A 839 -8.86 4.75 -34.04
C CYS A 839 -10.29 4.17 -33.96
N ASN A 840 -11.10 4.62 -32.99
CA ASN A 840 -12.47 4.12 -32.81
C ASN A 840 -13.41 4.60 -33.94
N PHE A 841 -13.21 5.81 -34.45
CA PHE A 841 -13.95 6.36 -35.59
C PHE A 841 -13.59 5.68 -36.91
N ALA A 842 -12.29 5.48 -37.18
CA ALA A 842 -11.84 4.76 -38.37
C ALA A 842 -12.32 3.31 -38.37
N LEU A 843 -12.35 2.65 -37.22
CA LEU A 843 -12.97 1.32 -37.07
C LEU A 843 -14.45 1.35 -37.48
N ALA A 844 -15.23 2.29 -36.95
CA ALA A 844 -16.65 2.41 -37.30
C ALA A 844 -16.86 2.72 -38.79
N ALA A 845 -16.09 3.66 -39.35
CA ALA A 845 -16.18 4.03 -40.77
C ALA A 845 -15.80 2.88 -41.71
N VAL A 846 -14.77 2.09 -41.39
CA VAL A 846 -14.36 0.92 -42.21
C VAL A 846 -15.38 -0.22 -42.14
N VAL A 847 -16.01 -0.45 -40.97
CA VAL A 847 -16.99 -1.53 -40.81
C VAL A 847 -18.36 -1.18 -41.40
N LEU A 848 -18.73 0.11 -41.44
CA LEU A 848 -19.99 0.61 -42.01
C LEU A 848 -19.82 1.23 -43.42
N SER A 849 -18.64 1.11 -44.05
CA SER A 849 -18.23 1.75 -45.32
C SER A 849 -18.43 3.29 -45.41
N ALA A 850 -18.76 3.94 -44.30
CA ALA A 850 -19.23 5.30 -44.26
C ALA A 850 -18.13 6.35 -44.54
N VAL A 851 -18.57 7.59 -44.77
CA VAL A 851 -17.70 8.78 -44.93
C VAL A 851 -16.80 8.69 -46.18
N GLY A 852 -17.38 8.22 -47.28
CA GLY A 852 -16.79 8.34 -48.62
C GLY A 852 -15.76 7.27 -48.99
N LEU A 853 -15.60 6.21 -48.19
CA LEU A 853 -14.89 4.99 -48.59
C LEU A 853 -15.53 4.34 -49.83
N GLU A 854 -16.85 4.49 -50.00
CA GLU A 854 -17.62 4.25 -51.23
C GLU A 854 -16.93 4.75 -52.53
N ARG A 855 -16.16 5.86 -52.46
CA ARG A 855 -15.50 6.47 -53.62
C ARG A 855 -14.19 5.79 -54.02
N ILE A 856 -13.70 4.84 -53.21
CA ILE A 856 -12.45 4.11 -53.44
C ILE A 856 -12.72 2.75 -54.11
N ASP A 857 -13.89 2.16 -53.89
CA ASP A 857 -14.36 0.94 -54.58
C ASP A 857 -15.86 1.03 -54.92
N PRO A 858 -16.22 1.72 -56.03
CA PRO A 858 -17.61 2.07 -56.36
C PRO A 858 -18.45 0.89 -56.89
N ASN A 859 -17.93 -0.34 -56.86
CA ASN A 859 -18.61 -1.56 -57.32
C ASN A 859 -18.97 -2.54 -56.18
N SER A 860 -18.74 -2.16 -54.91
CA SER A 860 -18.90 -3.09 -53.78
C SER A 860 -20.32 -3.13 -53.20
N GLU A 861 -21.18 -4.02 -53.71
CA GLU A 861 -22.48 -4.41 -53.09
C GLU A 861 -22.31 -5.18 -51.75
N ASN A 862 -21.24 -4.92 -50.99
CA ASN A 862 -20.71 -5.80 -49.95
C ASN A 862 -20.75 -5.22 -48.52
N ASP A 863 -21.50 -4.14 -48.28
CA ASP A 863 -21.49 -3.44 -46.99
C ASP A 863 -22.11 -4.27 -45.84
N ASP A 864 -23.23 -4.95 -46.11
CA ASP A 864 -23.80 -5.96 -45.19
C ASP A 864 -22.84 -7.13 -44.96
N GLN A 865 -22.04 -7.49 -45.97
CA GLN A 865 -21.06 -8.57 -45.86
C GLN A 865 -19.87 -8.16 -44.96
N ARG A 866 -19.36 -6.94 -45.10
CA ARG A 866 -18.27 -6.39 -44.25
C ARG A 866 -18.69 -6.31 -42.79
N SER A 867 -19.87 -5.76 -42.52
CA SER A 867 -20.40 -5.63 -41.16
C SER A 867 -20.69 -6.99 -40.51
N SER A 868 -21.29 -7.94 -41.25
CA SER A 868 -21.52 -9.31 -40.77
C SER A 868 -20.21 -10.06 -40.48
N ILE A 869 -19.20 -9.97 -41.36
CA ILE A 869 -17.87 -10.56 -41.13
C ILE A 869 -17.20 -9.96 -39.89
N TYR A 870 -17.22 -8.63 -39.72
CA TYR A 870 -16.63 -8.00 -38.53
C TYR A 870 -17.34 -8.42 -37.25
N MET A 871 -18.67 -8.45 -37.25
CA MET A 871 -19.47 -8.94 -36.12
C MET A 871 -19.15 -10.40 -35.79
N ALA A 872 -19.01 -11.28 -36.79
CA ALA A 872 -18.60 -12.66 -36.56
C ALA A 872 -17.21 -12.72 -35.90
N VAL A 873 -16.22 -11.95 -36.37
CA VAL A 873 -14.87 -11.88 -35.76
C VAL A 873 -14.94 -11.41 -34.31
N VAL A 874 -15.73 -10.39 -33.99
CA VAL A 874 -15.93 -9.90 -32.61
C VAL A 874 -16.58 -10.98 -31.73
N LEU A 875 -17.68 -11.57 -32.19
CA LEU A 875 -18.44 -12.58 -31.44
C LEU A 875 -17.60 -13.83 -31.13
N TRP A 876 -16.86 -14.35 -32.12
CA TRP A 876 -15.95 -15.49 -31.95
C TRP A 876 -14.71 -15.15 -31.12
N SER A 877 -14.20 -13.92 -31.19
CA SER A 877 -13.10 -13.47 -30.32
C SER A 877 -13.53 -13.38 -28.85
N VAL A 878 -14.71 -12.83 -28.56
CA VAL A 878 -15.29 -12.81 -27.21
C VAL A 878 -15.50 -14.23 -26.67
N ALA A 879 -15.98 -15.15 -27.52
CA ALA A 879 -16.11 -16.56 -27.16
C ALA A 879 -14.76 -17.23 -26.87
N GLY A 880 -13.75 -17.00 -27.71
CA GLY A 880 -12.40 -17.53 -27.53
C GLY A 880 -11.71 -17.00 -26.25
N LEU A 881 -11.81 -15.70 -25.98
CA LEU A 881 -11.29 -15.09 -24.74
C LEU A 881 -12.00 -15.63 -23.50
N SER A 882 -13.32 -15.80 -23.54
CA SER A 882 -14.10 -16.34 -22.41
C SER A 882 -13.81 -17.83 -22.18
N LEU A 883 -13.63 -18.63 -23.24
CA LEU A 883 -13.19 -20.01 -23.17
C LEU A 883 -11.77 -20.13 -22.59
N PHE A 884 -10.84 -19.26 -22.99
CA PHE A 884 -9.48 -19.24 -22.46
C PHE A 884 -9.45 -18.93 -20.96
N ARG A 885 -10.22 -17.92 -20.51
CA ARG A 885 -10.46 -17.63 -19.08
C ARG A 885 -11.02 -18.84 -18.34
N PHE A 886 -12.04 -19.49 -18.89
CA PHE A 886 -12.65 -20.67 -18.27
C PHE A 886 -11.66 -21.82 -18.13
N ILE A 887 -10.88 -22.14 -19.16
CA ILE A 887 -9.86 -23.21 -19.12
C ILE A 887 -8.80 -22.93 -18.04
N GLY A 888 -8.31 -21.69 -17.95
CA GLY A 888 -7.36 -21.29 -16.90
C GLY A 888 -7.96 -21.39 -15.49
N ALA A 889 -9.21 -20.94 -15.32
CA ALA A 889 -9.93 -21.05 -14.05
C ALA A 889 -10.19 -22.51 -13.63
N MET A 890 -10.51 -23.40 -14.58
CA MET A 890 -10.66 -24.83 -14.32
C MET A 890 -9.32 -25.48 -13.96
N TRP A 891 -8.24 -25.15 -14.66
CA TRP A 891 -6.89 -25.62 -14.30
C TRP A 891 -6.49 -25.17 -12.89
N PHE A 892 -6.77 -23.92 -12.53
CA PHE A 892 -6.56 -23.41 -11.17
C PHE A 892 -7.36 -24.22 -10.13
N LEU A 893 -8.63 -24.53 -10.37
CA LEU A 893 -9.41 -25.38 -9.46
C LEU A 893 -8.79 -26.78 -9.30
N VAL A 894 -8.37 -27.42 -10.39
CA VAL A 894 -7.71 -28.74 -10.35
C VAL A 894 -6.41 -28.68 -9.56
N VAL A 895 -5.54 -27.70 -9.82
CA VAL A 895 -4.30 -27.51 -9.05
C VAL A 895 -4.59 -27.23 -7.57
N ARG A 896 -5.61 -26.43 -7.28
CA ARG A 896 -6.09 -26.12 -5.92
C ARG A 896 -6.59 -27.36 -5.18
N MET A 897 -7.25 -28.31 -5.84
CA MET A 897 -7.67 -29.58 -5.21
C MET A 897 -6.49 -30.41 -4.71
N PHE A 898 -5.35 -30.40 -5.43
CA PHE A 898 -4.16 -31.14 -5.03
C PHE A 898 -3.20 -30.36 -4.11
N ARG A 899 -3.03 -29.04 -4.30
CA ARG A 899 -2.13 -28.20 -3.48
C ARG A 899 -2.78 -27.61 -2.22
N GLY A 900 -4.11 -27.46 -2.22
CA GLY A 900 -4.89 -26.96 -1.09
C GLY A 900 -4.66 -25.47 -0.75
N VAL A 901 -4.27 -24.64 -1.72
CA VAL A 901 -4.00 -23.19 -1.57
C VAL A 901 -5.13 -22.37 -2.18
#